data_AF-A0A7C9RX67-F1
#
_entry.id   AF-A0A7C9RX67-F1
#
_cell.length_a   1.000
_cell.length_b   1.000
_cell.length_c   1.000
_cell.angle_alpha   90.00
_cell.angle_beta   90.00
_cell.angle_gamma   90.00
#
_symmetry.space_group_name_H-M   'P 1'
#
loop_
_entity.id
_entity.type
_entity.pdbx_description
1 polymer ?
#
loop_
_entity_poly.entity_id
_entity_poly.type
_entity_poly.pdbx_seq_one_letter_code
_entity_poly.pdbx_strand_id
1 'polypeptide(L)'
;MTSLAAWTSPDRPELPGGQQWVLAGRPLRPDVELAYTSRFMDEVWRLDPGVLQRHVKTLALDFPTIPGRYRLHAKQLCYAMLAGPLPPGEKRQSLFSIRSAFIDVRRFLSWLDNRPAVAGHPLRPDLARLTTDDLADYHRHLLTLPNASASEHARRVVRLFWRYRTGLADPLSIDPHQVESWSRPKRPAENTTDRIPEPVLWPLLGWALRFVDEFAPDILDAHQRWLDYRSRFRNGKRGHNPGAAAQLQSYLDDHVHAGYPLPGYQGRPNLQFIAAEVGISHTGLIRRHSVTVNATAALVGVTEYTWLGTAIRGRLDGAPWINDIAVNHPAQSVRKLARLLQVSCWVVIAFLSGMRDSEVKHLRRGCVTVARDAEGRPYWWKLTSRAFKGETDAAGTEATWIVGHPAARAVAVLEQLQPVDRTLLFSYLAHSNAAGSSKAIPDQAQSTGVTNAQLGELVRWINDYCALHGHADGIPLVNGRSWRLSTRQFRRTLAWFIARRPGGVIAGAIQYRHLSVQMFEGYAGTSDSGFRAEVESEQALSRGEHLLTMIDAHEHTTLIGPAAEEARRRLDGFAGRARFTGTVMTDSHRLARLLRRDDPAIYPGTFATCVFNHDKALCRSHRDTTTTPRPVLGDCRPLECANVALTATNTSALRTELDHVDHELAARPSLPPLLTHRLRSRRDQIQQFLDRHLPEPS
;
A
#
# COMPACT_ATOMS: atom_id res chain seq x y z
N MET A 1 13.52 49.81 -39.11
CA MET A 1 14.08 48.74 -39.98
C MET A 1 15.34 48.22 -39.31
N THR A 2 15.19 47.31 -38.35
CA THR A 2 16.31 46.74 -37.60
C THR A 2 16.29 45.24 -37.84
N SER A 3 17.36 44.78 -38.46
CA SER A 3 17.59 43.46 -39.03
C SER A 3 17.28 42.31 -38.05
N LEU A 4 16.41 41.40 -38.47
CA LEU A 4 16.26 40.05 -37.92
C LEU A 4 17.56 39.30 -38.17
N ALA A 5 18.46 39.32 -37.19
CA ALA A 5 19.63 38.44 -37.19
C ALA A 5 19.13 36.98 -37.15
N ALA A 6 19.36 36.28 -38.26
CA ALA A 6 19.14 34.85 -38.38
C ALA A 6 19.92 34.12 -37.28
N TRP A 7 19.20 33.48 -36.36
CA TRP A 7 19.77 32.47 -35.48
C TRP A 7 20.17 31.27 -36.35
N THR A 8 21.42 31.26 -36.81
CA THR A 8 22.07 30.07 -37.35
C THR A 8 22.06 28.99 -36.25
N SER A 9 21.32 27.91 -36.52
CA SER A 9 21.16 26.74 -35.63
C SER A 9 22.52 26.15 -35.25
N PRO A 10 22.84 25.95 -33.96
CA PRO A 10 23.86 24.98 -33.58
C PRO A 10 23.30 23.57 -33.88
N ASP A 11 24.12 22.74 -34.53
CA ASP A 11 23.88 21.34 -34.92
C ASP A 11 22.55 20.74 -34.45
N ARG A 12 21.58 20.58 -35.37
CA ARG A 12 20.42 19.73 -35.09
C ARG A 12 20.96 18.32 -34.81
N PRO A 13 20.66 17.71 -33.65
CA PRO A 13 21.09 16.37 -33.36
C PRO A 13 20.56 15.42 -34.43
N GLU A 14 21.40 14.49 -34.87
CA GLU A 14 21.02 13.48 -35.85
C GLU A 14 19.75 12.76 -35.38
N LEU A 15 18.74 12.72 -36.27
CA LEU A 15 17.46 12.12 -35.93
C LEU A 15 17.63 10.62 -35.65
N PRO A 16 16.95 10.07 -34.64
CA PRO A 16 17.14 8.68 -34.29
C PRO A 16 16.69 7.75 -35.42
N GLY A 17 17.51 6.74 -35.70
CA GLY A 17 17.34 5.84 -36.84
C GLY A 17 18.10 4.51 -36.69
N GLY A 18 17.72 3.53 -37.52
CA GLY A 18 18.45 2.27 -37.69
C GLY A 18 18.62 1.42 -36.42
N GLN A 19 19.89 1.18 -36.05
CA GLN A 19 20.33 0.19 -35.05
C GLN A 19 20.46 0.72 -33.61
N GLN A 20 20.11 1.98 -33.35
CA GLN A 20 20.26 2.58 -32.03
C GLN A 20 19.46 1.82 -30.96
N TRP A 21 20.10 1.53 -29.83
CA TRP A 21 19.45 0.87 -28.69
C TRP A 21 18.55 1.84 -27.93
N VAL A 22 17.29 1.46 -27.71
CA VAL A 22 16.30 2.37 -27.11
C VAL A 22 16.49 2.55 -25.60
N LEU A 23 17.31 1.71 -24.96
CA LEU A 23 17.68 1.79 -23.56
C LEU A 23 19.11 2.31 -23.34
N ALA A 24 19.74 2.90 -24.36
CA ALA A 24 21.06 3.49 -24.21
C ALA A 24 21.06 4.56 -23.09
N GLY A 25 22.08 4.51 -22.21
CA GLY A 25 22.18 5.38 -21.05
C GLY A 25 21.18 5.08 -19.91
N ARG A 26 20.44 3.97 -19.98
CA ARG A 26 19.58 3.49 -18.89
C ARG A 26 20.29 2.38 -18.09
N PRO A 27 20.12 2.36 -16.76
CA PRO A 27 20.55 1.21 -15.97
C PRO A 27 19.71 -0.01 -16.35
N LEU A 28 20.39 -1.14 -16.56
CA LEU A 28 19.78 -2.41 -16.94
C LEU A 28 19.82 -3.39 -15.76
N ARG A 29 18.98 -4.42 -15.82
CA ARG A 29 19.06 -5.55 -14.89
C ARG A 29 20.47 -6.19 -14.97
N PRO A 30 21.00 -6.71 -13.84
CA PRO A 30 22.37 -7.23 -13.77
C PRO A 30 22.73 -8.26 -14.86
N ASP A 31 21.74 -9.04 -15.31
CA ASP A 31 21.93 -10.14 -16.26
C ASP A 31 21.56 -9.76 -17.70
N VAL A 32 21.41 -8.47 -18.02
CA VAL A 32 21.00 -8.00 -19.35
C VAL A 32 22.03 -7.07 -19.96
N GLU A 33 22.58 -7.48 -21.10
CA GLU A 33 23.45 -6.63 -21.92
C GLU A 33 22.62 -5.75 -22.86
N LEU A 34 23.09 -4.52 -23.10
CA LEU A 34 22.42 -3.55 -23.98
C LEU A 34 22.22 -4.11 -25.39
N ALA A 35 23.16 -4.94 -25.87
CA ALA A 35 23.15 -5.55 -27.20
C ALA A 35 21.98 -6.54 -27.43
N TYR A 36 21.26 -6.94 -26.39
CA TYR A 36 20.07 -7.80 -26.49
C TYR A 36 18.76 -7.07 -26.18
N THR A 37 18.80 -5.74 -26.08
CA THR A 37 17.61 -4.90 -25.83
C THR A 37 16.93 -4.47 -27.13
N SER A 38 15.80 -3.77 -27.08
CA SER A 38 15.14 -3.32 -28.33
C SER A 38 15.93 -2.23 -29.06
N ARG A 39 15.86 -2.27 -30.39
CA ARG A 39 16.41 -1.26 -31.30
C ARG A 39 15.33 -0.30 -31.77
N PHE A 40 15.75 0.88 -32.21
CA PHE A 40 14.83 1.86 -32.78
C PHE A 40 14.01 1.27 -33.92
N MET A 41 14.60 0.46 -34.81
CA MET A 41 13.89 -0.16 -35.94
C MET A 41 12.75 -1.12 -35.54
N ASP A 42 12.82 -1.75 -34.36
CA ASP A 42 11.84 -2.76 -33.94
C ASP A 42 10.41 -2.22 -33.86
N GLU A 43 9.43 -3.06 -34.15
CA GLU A 43 8.01 -2.69 -34.06
C GLU A 43 7.51 -2.64 -32.61
N VAL A 44 8.08 -3.46 -31.73
CA VAL A 44 7.74 -3.50 -30.31
C VAL A 44 9.00 -3.28 -29.49
N TRP A 45 9.03 -2.21 -28.69
CA TRP A 45 10.15 -1.89 -27.82
C TRP A 45 9.92 -2.47 -26.43
N ARG A 46 10.75 -3.44 -26.04
CA ARG A 46 10.79 -4.05 -24.71
C ARG A 46 11.60 -3.16 -23.77
N LEU A 47 10.93 -2.62 -22.76
CA LEU A 47 11.50 -1.73 -21.74
C LEU A 47 11.78 -2.45 -20.42
N ASP A 48 11.25 -3.66 -20.23
CA ASP A 48 11.44 -4.45 -19.01
C ASP A 48 12.92 -4.70 -18.61
N PRO A 49 13.90 -4.82 -19.55
CA PRO A 49 15.31 -4.85 -19.19
C PRO A 49 15.79 -3.67 -18.34
N GLY A 50 15.22 -2.47 -18.56
CA GLY A 50 15.58 -1.26 -17.82
C GLY A 50 14.77 -1.06 -16.53
N VAL A 51 13.87 -1.99 -16.18
CA VAL A 51 13.05 -1.89 -14.96
C VAL A 51 13.67 -2.73 -13.85
N LEU A 52 14.36 -2.05 -12.93
CA LEU A 52 15.05 -2.69 -11.80
C LEU A 52 14.11 -3.16 -10.69
N GLN A 53 12.86 -2.70 -10.69
CA GLN A 53 11.81 -3.20 -9.81
C GLN A 53 11.45 -4.64 -10.18
N ARG A 54 11.78 -5.61 -9.30
CA ARG A 54 11.68 -7.06 -9.57
C ARG A 54 10.26 -7.55 -9.86
N HIS A 55 9.24 -6.83 -9.40
CA HIS A 55 7.83 -7.19 -9.59
C HIS A 55 7.28 -6.85 -10.97
N VAL A 56 7.97 -6.01 -11.75
CA VAL A 56 7.51 -5.64 -13.09
C VAL A 56 8.06 -6.62 -14.12
N LYS A 57 7.14 -7.40 -14.70
CA LYS A 57 7.50 -8.49 -15.62
C LYS A 57 7.54 -8.05 -17.08
N THR A 58 6.61 -7.22 -17.49
CA THR A 58 6.47 -6.77 -18.87
C THR A 58 6.23 -5.27 -18.92
N LEU A 59 7.02 -4.59 -19.75
CA LEU A 59 6.83 -3.19 -20.07
C LEU A 59 7.25 -3.02 -21.52
N ALA A 60 6.32 -2.66 -22.40
CA ALA A 60 6.60 -2.55 -23.82
C ALA A 60 5.81 -1.43 -24.49
N LEU A 61 6.40 -0.84 -25.53
CA LEU A 61 5.74 0.09 -26.45
C LEU A 61 5.45 -0.65 -27.76
N ASP A 62 4.17 -0.77 -28.11
CA ASP A 62 3.70 -1.55 -29.25
C ASP A 62 3.26 -0.60 -30.38
N PHE A 63 4.20 -0.23 -31.25
CA PHE A 63 3.99 0.78 -32.29
C PHE A 63 3.04 0.36 -33.44
N PRO A 64 2.83 -0.93 -33.75
CA PRO A 64 1.72 -1.37 -34.60
C PRO A 64 0.36 -0.83 -34.18
N THR A 65 0.13 -0.57 -32.89
CA THR A 65 -1.12 0.02 -32.38
C THR A 65 -1.32 1.51 -32.75
N ILE A 66 -0.31 2.16 -33.35
CA ILE A 66 -0.36 3.54 -33.83
C ILE A 66 -0.57 3.55 -35.35
N PRO A 67 -1.42 4.45 -35.88
CA PRO A 67 -1.60 4.60 -37.33
C PRO A 67 -0.28 4.76 -38.07
N GLY A 68 -0.11 4.04 -39.18
CA GLY A 68 1.18 3.88 -39.87
C GLY A 68 1.87 5.20 -40.20
N ARG A 69 1.11 6.21 -40.63
CA ARG A 69 1.63 7.54 -40.98
C ARG A 69 2.25 8.33 -39.83
N TYR A 70 1.85 8.05 -38.59
CA TYR A 70 2.39 8.73 -37.40
C TYR A 70 3.35 7.86 -36.60
N ARG A 71 3.56 6.61 -37.02
CA ARG A 71 4.36 5.64 -36.27
C ARG A 71 5.80 6.11 -36.07
N LEU A 72 6.43 6.67 -37.11
CA LEU A 72 7.78 7.20 -37.02
C LEU A 72 7.87 8.34 -35.99
N HIS A 73 6.93 9.28 -36.02
CA HIS A 73 6.89 10.41 -35.09
C HIS A 73 6.73 9.97 -33.63
N ALA A 74 5.87 8.97 -33.39
CA ALA A 74 5.73 8.37 -32.07
C ALA A 74 7.02 7.67 -31.60
N LYS A 75 7.72 6.96 -32.50
CA LYS A 75 9.01 6.32 -32.21
C LYS A 75 10.08 7.36 -31.87
N GLN A 76 10.22 8.42 -32.67
CA GLN A 76 11.15 9.52 -32.42
C GLN A 76 10.89 10.18 -31.05
N LEU A 77 9.62 10.46 -30.74
CA LEU A 77 9.26 11.04 -29.44
C LEU A 77 9.61 10.12 -28.27
N CYS A 78 9.26 8.84 -28.36
CA CYS A 78 9.58 7.86 -27.31
C CYS A 78 11.09 7.70 -27.15
N TYR A 79 11.85 7.66 -28.24
CA TYR A 79 13.31 7.58 -28.20
C TYR A 79 13.92 8.82 -27.54
N ALA A 80 13.46 10.01 -27.87
CA ALA A 80 13.94 11.26 -27.29
C ALA A 80 13.74 11.29 -25.76
N MET A 81 12.60 10.80 -25.27
CA MET A 81 12.35 10.65 -23.83
C MET A 81 13.20 9.54 -23.18
N LEU A 82 13.47 8.45 -23.92
CA LEU A 82 14.20 7.28 -23.41
C LEU A 82 15.71 7.52 -23.34
N ALA A 83 16.34 7.84 -24.47
CA ALA A 83 17.78 7.85 -24.67
C ALA A 83 18.31 9.09 -25.42
N GLY A 84 17.45 9.83 -26.12
CA GLY A 84 17.86 10.99 -26.91
C GLY A 84 18.22 12.24 -26.09
N PRO A 85 18.55 13.36 -26.75
CA PRO A 85 18.87 14.61 -26.07
C PRO A 85 17.63 15.15 -25.32
N LEU A 86 17.85 15.62 -24.08
CA LEU A 86 16.79 16.22 -23.28
C LEU A 86 16.64 17.71 -23.59
N PRO A 87 15.40 18.23 -23.69
CA PRO A 87 15.16 19.66 -23.75
C PRO A 87 15.69 20.38 -22.50
N PRO A 88 16.07 21.67 -22.59
CA PRO A 88 16.56 22.43 -21.44
C PRO A 88 15.60 22.40 -20.24
N GLY A 89 16.14 22.08 -19.07
CA GLY A 89 15.40 21.98 -17.81
C GLY A 89 14.58 20.70 -17.63
N GLU A 90 14.58 19.76 -18.60
CA GLU A 90 13.89 18.48 -18.46
C GLU A 90 14.77 17.46 -17.72
N LYS A 91 14.13 16.66 -16.86
CA LYS A 91 14.74 15.47 -16.27
C LYS A 91 14.32 14.24 -17.05
N ARG A 92 15.22 13.26 -17.14
CA ARG A 92 14.96 11.98 -17.78
C ARG A 92 13.74 11.29 -17.15
N GLN A 93 12.71 11.04 -17.94
CA GLN A 93 11.47 10.44 -17.44
C GLN A 93 11.65 8.97 -17.08
N SER A 94 10.85 8.47 -16.13
CA SER A 94 10.80 7.05 -15.80
C SER A 94 10.21 6.23 -16.95
N LEU A 95 10.60 4.95 -17.07
CA LEU A 95 10.07 4.05 -18.11
C LEU A 95 8.55 3.87 -17.99
N PHE A 96 8.00 3.91 -16.77
CA PHE A 96 6.55 3.86 -16.54
C PHE A 96 5.84 5.13 -17.04
N SER A 97 6.43 6.31 -16.79
CA SER A 97 5.89 7.59 -17.28
C SER A 97 5.84 7.60 -18.80
N ILE A 98 6.89 7.10 -19.46
CA ILE A 98 6.96 6.98 -20.93
C ILE A 98 5.91 6.00 -21.43
N ARG A 99 5.73 4.84 -20.79
CA ARG A 99 4.68 3.87 -21.14
C ARG A 99 3.28 4.44 -20.97
N SER A 100 3.04 5.26 -19.94
CA SER A 100 1.79 5.98 -19.75
C SER A 100 1.57 7.03 -20.84
N ALA A 101 2.59 7.84 -21.14
CA ALA A 101 2.55 8.82 -22.22
C ALA A 101 2.25 8.15 -23.57
N PHE A 102 2.82 6.98 -23.84
CA PHE A 102 2.56 6.20 -25.07
C PHE A 102 1.07 5.88 -25.28
N ILE A 103 0.31 5.61 -24.20
CA ILE A 103 -1.14 5.35 -24.31
C ILE A 103 -1.87 6.58 -24.84
N ASP A 104 -1.52 7.76 -24.34
CA ASP A 104 -2.15 9.01 -24.72
C ASP A 104 -1.63 9.52 -26.07
N VAL A 105 -0.36 9.27 -26.43
CA VAL A 105 0.17 9.48 -27.78
C VAL A 105 -0.64 8.66 -28.78
N ARG A 106 -0.86 7.37 -28.50
CA ARG A 106 -1.71 6.51 -29.34
C ARG A 106 -3.11 7.08 -29.45
N ARG A 107 -3.73 7.51 -28.35
CA ARG A 107 -5.07 8.13 -28.37
C ARG A 107 -5.11 9.36 -29.28
N PHE A 108 -4.16 10.29 -29.12
CA PHE A 108 -4.09 11.52 -29.90
C PHE A 108 -3.89 11.22 -31.39
N LEU A 109 -2.92 10.39 -31.74
CA LEU A 109 -2.61 10.07 -33.14
C LEU A 109 -3.73 9.26 -33.80
N SER A 110 -4.39 8.36 -33.07
CA SER A 110 -5.59 7.66 -33.57
C SER A 110 -6.76 8.61 -33.78
N TRP A 111 -6.97 9.58 -32.88
CA TRP A 111 -7.98 10.62 -33.09
C TRP A 111 -7.65 11.46 -34.33
N LEU A 112 -6.40 11.90 -34.47
CA LEU A 112 -5.97 12.74 -35.59
C LEU A 112 -6.04 12.02 -36.95
N ASP A 113 -5.94 10.69 -36.97
CA ASP A 113 -6.09 9.88 -38.18
C ASP A 113 -7.55 9.63 -38.60
N ASN A 114 -8.47 9.69 -37.62
CA ASN A 114 -9.89 9.35 -37.78
C ASN A 114 -10.84 10.55 -37.56
N ARG A 115 -10.30 11.76 -37.44
CA ARG A 115 -11.11 12.95 -37.15
C ARG A 115 -12.08 13.25 -38.31
N PRO A 116 -13.26 13.84 -38.02
CA PRO A 116 -14.17 14.29 -39.06
C PRO A 116 -13.52 15.31 -39.98
N ALA A 117 -13.96 15.36 -41.25
CA ALA A 117 -13.57 16.42 -42.15
C ALA A 117 -14.08 17.77 -41.62
N VAL A 118 -13.18 18.72 -41.40
CA VAL A 118 -13.50 20.11 -41.06
C VAL A 118 -13.10 20.97 -42.25
N ALA A 119 -14.00 21.84 -42.71
CA ALA A 119 -13.73 22.73 -43.84
C ALA A 119 -12.47 23.57 -43.56
N GLY A 120 -11.52 23.57 -44.51
CA GLY A 120 -10.25 24.28 -44.36
C GLY A 120 -9.13 23.51 -43.63
N HIS A 121 -9.40 22.32 -43.08
CA HIS A 121 -8.39 21.50 -42.41
C HIS A 121 -8.04 20.24 -43.23
N PRO A 122 -6.76 19.85 -43.33
CA PRO A 122 -6.40 18.56 -43.92
C PRO A 122 -7.03 17.43 -43.11
N LEU A 123 -7.62 16.43 -43.76
CA LEU A 123 -8.16 15.22 -43.10
C LEU A 123 -7.10 14.55 -42.21
N ARG A 124 -5.86 14.61 -42.68
CA ARG A 124 -4.71 13.87 -42.17
C ARG A 124 -3.47 14.76 -42.25
N PRO A 125 -3.33 15.77 -41.36
CA PRO A 125 -2.22 16.74 -41.41
C PRO A 125 -0.92 16.16 -40.84
N ASP A 126 0.21 16.74 -41.23
CA ASP A 126 1.48 16.57 -40.52
C ASP A 126 1.42 17.32 -39.17
N LEU A 127 2.16 16.86 -38.16
CA LEU A 127 2.16 17.46 -36.82
C LEU A 127 2.63 18.92 -36.85
N ALA A 128 3.59 19.25 -37.71
CA ALA A 128 4.11 20.61 -37.88
C ALA A 128 3.08 21.58 -38.48
N ARG A 129 2.04 21.07 -39.14
CA ARG A 129 0.96 21.85 -39.77
C ARG A 129 -0.27 22.03 -38.88
N LEU A 130 -0.28 21.44 -37.69
CA LEU A 130 -1.39 21.58 -36.76
C LEU A 130 -1.52 23.03 -36.28
N THR A 131 -2.75 23.54 -36.31
CA THR A 131 -3.10 24.89 -35.85
C THR A 131 -3.67 24.86 -34.42
N THR A 132 -3.91 26.02 -33.84
CA THR A 132 -4.60 26.14 -32.54
C THR A 132 -6.01 25.54 -32.57
N ASP A 133 -6.69 25.59 -33.71
CA ASP A 133 -8.05 25.06 -33.87
C ASP A 133 -8.05 23.53 -33.86
N ASP A 134 -7.06 22.88 -34.50
CA ASP A 134 -6.91 21.42 -34.43
C ASP A 134 -6.74 20.94 -32.97
N LEU A 135 -6.07 21.73 -32.15
CA LEU A 135 -5.81 21.43 -30.74
C LEU A 135 -7.04 21.69 -29.86
N ALA A 136 -7.82 22.73 -30.19
CA ALA A 136 -9.12 22.99 -29.59
C ALA A 136 -10.13 21.87 -29.91
N ASP A 137 -10.10 21.33 -31.14
CA ASP A 137 -10.93 20.19 -31.55
C ASP A 137 -10.59 18.92 -30.76
N TYR A 138 -9.30 18.65 -30.58
CA TYR A 138 -8.88 17.57 -29.72
C TYR A 138 -9.31 17.80 -28.27
N HIS A 139 -9.23 19.04 -27.78
CA HIS A 139 -9.71 19.37 -26.44
C HIS A 139 -11.22 19.09 -26.29
N ARG A 140 -12.05 19.49 -27.27
CA ARG A 140 -13.48 19.19 -27.29
C ARG A 140 -13.75 17.69 -27.28
N HIS A 141 -13.01 16.91 -28.07
CA HIS A 141 -13.08 15.45 -28.03
C HIS A 141 -12.74 14.88 -26.65
N LEU A 142 -11.71 15.41 -25.97
CA LEU A 142 -11.36 14.97 -24.62
C LEU A 142 -12.45 15.27 -23.57
N LEU A 143 -13.28 16.29 -23.79
CA LEU A 143 -14.41 16.61 -22.91
C LEU A 143 -15.60 15.64 -23.06
N THR A 144 -15.69 14.91 -24.19
CA THR A 144 -16.71 13.86 -24.37
C THR A 144 -16.35 12.56 -23.66
N LEU A 145 -15.13 12.44 -23.11
CA LEU A 145 -14.68 11.25 -22.41
C LEU A 145 -15.11 11.28 -20.94
N PRO A 146 -15.51 10.13 -20.36
CA PRO A 146 -16.05 10.07 -19.00
C PRO A 146 -15.01 10.34 -17.89
N ASN A 147 -13.72 10.52 -18.20
CA ASN A 147 -12.65 10.64 -17.21
C ASN A 147 -11.84 11.93 -17.38
N ALA A 148 -12.18 12.95 -16.58
CA ALA A 148 -11.55 14.27 -16.61
C ALA A 148 -10.03 14.25 -16.33
N SER A 149 -9.54 13.35 -15.46
CA SER A 149 -8.11 13.23 -15.14
C SER A 149 -7.31 12.63 -16.30
N ALA A 150 -7.89 11.66 -17.01
CA ALA A 150 -7.30 11.10 -18.23
C ALA A 150 -7.18 12.16 -19.34
N SER A 151 -8.16 13.07 -19.42
CA SER A 151 -8.16 14.18 -20.38
C SER A 151 -7.05 15.21 -20.09
N GLU A 152 -6.71 15.47 -18.83
CA GLU A 152 -5.58 16.35 -18.49
C GLU A 152 -4.22 15.75 -18.87
N HIS A 153 -4.00 14.48 -18.53
CA HIS A 153 -2.78 13.78 -18.92
C HIS A 153 -2.64 13.76 -20.45
N ALA A 154 -3.71 13.46 -21.17
CA ALA A 154 -3.71 13.44 -22.62
C ALA A 154 -3.26 14.78 -23.23
N ARG A 155 -3.75 15.92 -22.73
CA ARG A 155 -3.28 17.25 -23.18
C ARG A 155 -1.79 17.45 -22.93
N ARG A 156 -1.29 17.11 -21.74
CA ARG A 156 0.13 17.23 -21.40
C ARG A 156 1.01 16.42 -22.34
N VAL A 157 0.54 15.26 -22.78
CA VAL A 157 1.29 14.37 -23.68
C VAL A 157 1.39 14.94 -25.08
N VAL A 158 0.36 15.62 -25.60
CA VAL A 158 0.45 16.29 -26.91
C VAL A 158 1.56 17.34 -26.92
N ARG A 159 1.73 18.08 -25.82
CA ARG A 159 2.83 19.05 -25.65
C ARG A 159 4.22 18.45 -25.75
N LEU A 160 4.39 17.16 -25.54
CA LEU A 160 5.70 16.51 -25.69
C LEU A 160 6.20 16.60 -27.14
N PHE A 161 5.32 16.61 -28.14
CA PHE A 161 5.71 16.80 -29.55
C PHE A 161 6.29 18.20 -29.84
N TRP A 162 5.89 19.23 -29.09
CA TRP A 162 6.49 20.56 -29.17
C TRP A 162 7.75 20.68 -28.31
N ARG A 163 7.72 20.06 -27.12
CA ARG A 163 8.80 20.15 -26.14
C ARG A 163 10.07 19.42 -26.60
N TYR A 164 9.91 18.27 -27.25
CA TYR A 164 11.01 17.45 -27.79
C TYR A 164 11.30 17.74 -29.26
N ARG A 165 10.83 18.87 -29.80
CA ARG A 165 10.89 19.23 -31.23
C ARG A 165 12.26 19.13 -31.90
N THR A 166 13.34 19.27 -31.15
CA THR A 166 14.71 19.19 -31.67
C THR A 166 15.12 17.77 -32.09
N GLY A 167 14.44 16.74 -31.59
CA GLY A 167 14.68 15.34 -31.92
C GLY A 167 13.61 14.69 -32.79
N LEU A 168 12.76 15.48 -33.45
CA LEU A 168 11.63 15.01 -34.26
C LEU A 168 11.76 15.50 -35.70
N ALA A 169 11.39 14.65 -36.67
CA ALA A 169 11.31 15.05 -38.08
C ALA A 169 10.12 15.98 -38.35
N ASP A 170 8.99 15.70 -37.69
CA ASP A 170 7.73 16.45 -37.81
C ASP A 170 7.27 16.86 -36.40
N PRO A 171 7.87 17.90 -35.82
CA PRO A 171 7.51 18.38 -34.49
C PRO A 171 6.21 19.17 -34.52
N LEU A 172 5.53 19.28 -33.37
CA LEU A 172 4.45 20.26 -33.24
C LEU A 172 5.06 21.67 -33.21
N SER A 173 4.59 22.56 -34.10
CA SER A 173 5.16 23.91 -34.27
C SER A 173 4.70 24.91 -33.21
N ILE A 174 3.48 24.74 -32.68
CA ILE A 174 2.83 25.64 -31.72
C ILE A 174 2.96 25.05 -30.31
N ASP A 175 3.25 25.87 -29.28
CA ASP A 175 3.19 25.40 -27.89
C ASP A 175 1.73 25.27 -27.47
N PRO A 176 1.26 24.07 -27.09
CA PRO A 176 -0.07 23.88 -26.52
C PRO A 176 -0.51 24.86 -25.44
N HIS A 177 0.40 25.34 -24.61
CA HIS A 177 0.03 26.29 -23.55
C HIS A 177 -0.43 27.66 -24.07
N GLN A 178 -0.16 27.99 -25.33
CA GLN A 178 -0.61 29.24 -25.95
C GLN A 178 -2.08 29.17 -26.39
N VAL A 179 -2.70 27.98 -26.39
CA VAL A 179 -4.13 27.82 -26.68
C VAL A 179 -4.91 28.03 -25.38
N GLU A 180 -5.78 29.05 -25.36
CA GLU A 180 -6.55 29.47 -24.17
C GLU A 180 -7.38 28.31 -23.57
N SER A 181 -7.97 27.48 -24.42
CA SER A 181 -8.75 26.30 -24.01
C SER A 181 -7.91 25.15 -23.43
N TRP A 182 -6.58 25.22 -23.54
CA TRP A 182 -5.64 24.21 -23.05
C TRP A 182 -4.96 24.58 -21.73
N SER A 183 -4.83 25.88 -21.43
CA SER A 183 -4.21 26.35 -20.20
C SER A 183 -5.22 26.37 -19.04
N ARG A 184 -5.17 25.32 -18.20
CA ARG A 184 -5.81 25.35 -16.87
C ARG A 184 -4.75 25.60 -15.79
N PRO A 185 -5.06 26.38 -14.74
CA PRO A 185 -4.17 26.53 -13.60
C PRO A 185 -3.89 25.15 -12.98
N LYS A 186 -2.64 24.92 -12.55
CA LYS A 186 -2.23 23.74 -11.78
C LYS A 186 -3.08 23.66 -10.52
N ARG A 187 -4.20 22.92 -10.57
CA ARG A 187 -4.80 22.41 -9.34
C ARG A 187 -3.88 21.29 -8.85
N PRO A 188 -3.57 21.21 -7.55
CA PRO A 188 -2.93 20.02 -7.00
C PRO A 188 -3.75 18.81 -7.45
N ALA A 189 -3.11 17.87 -8.16
CA ALA A 189 -3.82 16.70 -8.69
C ALA A 189 -4.40 15.91 -7.51
N GLU A 190 -5.72 16.01 -7.33
CA GLU A 190 -6.44 15.20 -6.38
C GLU A 190 -6.22 13.73 -6.73
N ASN A 191 -5.80 12.94 -5.76
CA ASN A 191 -5.51 11.53 -5.99
C ASN A 191 -6.84 10.79 -6.25
N THR A 192 -7.09 10.43 -7.51
CA THR A 192 -8.31 9.77 -8.01
C THR A 192 -8.46 8.31 -7.58
N THR A 193 -7.55 7.78 -6.76
CA THR A 193 -7.68 6.40 -6.24
C THR A 193 -8.68 6.39 -5.10
N ASP A 194 -9.74 5.59 -5.18
CA ASP A 194 -10.71 5.49 -4.08
C ASP A 194 -10.07 4.87 -2.82
N ARG A 195 -10.43 5.39 -1.65
CA ARG A 195 -10.14 4.76 -0.35
C ARG A 195 -10.89 3.42 -0.26
N ILE A 196 -10.39 2.47 0.51
CA ILE A 196 -11.15 1.26 0.85
C ILE A 196 -12.23 1.69 1.86
N PRO A 197 -13.54 1.46 1.58
CA PRO A 197 -14.60 1.76 2.54
C PRO A 197 -14.42 0.98 3.84
N GLU A 198 -14.69 1.60 4.98
CA GLU A 198 -14.55 0.97 6.29
C GLU A 198 -15.29 -0.38 6.42
N PRO A 199 -16.54 -0.54 5.93
CA PRO A 199 -17.23 -1.82 5.97
C PRO A 199 -16.54 -2.94 5.18
N VAL A 200 -15.69 -2.60 4.21
CA VAL A 200 -14.87 -3.57 3.45
C VAL A 200 -13.53 -3.79 4.16
N LEU A 201 -12.92 -2.73 4.66
CA LEU A 201 -11.60 -2.74 5.27
C LEU A 201 -11.56 -3.58 6.55
N TRP A 202 -12.52 -3.38 7.46
CA TRP A 202 -12.45 -4.00 8.78
C TRP A 202 -12.58 -5.52 8.75
N PRO A 203 -13.56 -6.12 8.03
CA PRO A 203 -13.59 -7.56 7.87
C PRO A 203 -12.37 -8.10 7.13
N LEU A 204 -11.90 -7.41 6.09
CA LEU A 204 -10.69 -7.81 5.35
C LEU A 204 -9.45 -7.86 6.26
N LEU A 205 -9.24 -6.84 7.08
CA LEU A 205 -8.10 -6.78 7.99
C LEU A 205 -8.24 -7.79 9.13
N GLY A 206 -9.45 -7.95 9.68
CA GLY A 206 -9.73 -8.96 10.71
C GLY A 206 -9.42 -10.37 10.23
N TRP A 207 -9.91 -10.75 9.05
CA TRP A 207 -9.57 -12.04 8.45
C TRP A 207 -8.09 -12.18 8.10
N ALA A 208 -7.45 -11.12 7.58
CA ALA A 208 -6.02 -11.16 7.29
C ALA A 208 -5.18 -11.37 8.55
N LEU A 209 -5.56 -10.76 9.67
CA LEU A 209 -4.93 -10.99 10.98
C LEU A 209 -5.20 -12.41 11.48
N ARG A 210 -6.44 -12.93 11.41
CA ARG A 210 -6.74 -14.35 11.74
C ARG A 210 -5.87 -15.33 10.95
N PHE A 211 -5.68 -15.09 9.65
CA PHE A 211 -4.76 -15.89 8.83
C PHE A 211 -3.33 -15.88 9.36
N VAL A 212 -2.83 -14.74 9.82
CA VAL A 212 -1.45 -14.56 10.28
C VAL A 212 -1.25 -15.05 11.73
N ASP A 213 -2.19 -14.76 12.61
CA ASP A 213 -2.08 -14.99 14.05
C ASP A 213 -2.56 -16.40 14.44
N GLU A 214 -3.62 -16.91 13.80
CA GLU A 214 -4.30 -18.14 14.24
C GLU A 214 -4.16 -19.29 13.24
N PHE A 215 -4.28 -19.03 11.94
CA PHE A 215 -4.28 -20.11 10.92
C PHE A 215 -2.89 -20.42 10.33
N ALA A 216 -1.92 -19.52 10.52
CA ALA A 216 -0.58 -19.68 9.98
C ALA A 216 0.09 -21.00 10.39
N PRO A 217 0.06 -21.45 11.66
CA PRO A 217 0.68 -22.71 12.07
C PRO A 217 0.15 -23.92 11.30
N ASP A 218 -1.16 -24.01 11.11
CA ASP A 218 -1.80 -25.12 10.39
C ASP A 218 -1.39 -25.14 8.91
N ILE A 219 -1.39 -23.97 8.28
CA ILE A 219 -1.02 -23.81 6.87
C ILE A 219 0.48 -24.10 6.65
N LEU A 220 1.34 -23.69 7.58
CA LEU A 220 2.78 -23.94 7.53
C LEU A 220 3.10 -25.43 7.74
N ASP A 221 2.45 -26.11 8.68
CA ASP A 221 2.59 -27.55 8.87
C ASP A 221 2.15 -28.32 7.63
N ALA A 222 0.98 -27.99 7.07
CA ALA A 222 0.51 -28.59 5.83
C ALA A 222 1.46 -28.30 4.66
N HIS A 223 2.04 -27.10 4.60
CA HIS A 223 3.05 -26.76 3.61
C HIS A 223 4.28 -27.66 3.73
N GLN A 224 4.79 -27.85 4.95
CA GLN A 224 5.95 -28.70 5.20
C GLN A 224 5.67 -30.16 4.83
N ARG A 225 4.51 -30.70 5.25
CA ARG A 225 4.09 -32.06 4.88
C ARG A 225 3.99 -32.23 3.36
N TRP A 226 3.49 -31.23 2.65
CA TRP A 226 3.45 -31.26 1.19
C TRP A 226 4.85 -31.24 0.56
N LEU A 227 5.80 -30.49 1.12
CA LEU A 227 7.19 -30.49 0.68
C LEU A 227 7.84 -31.86 0.89
N ASP A 228 7.60 -32.49 2.03
CA ASP A 228 8.10 -33.82 2.37
C ASP A 228 7.51 -34.87 1.42
N TYR A 229 6.19 -34.86 1.21
CA TYR A 229 5.48 -35.66 0.20
C TYR A 229 6.13 -35.51 -1.19
N ARG A 230 6.36 -34.27 -1.64
CA ARG A 230 6.95 -33.99 -2.96
C ARG A 230 8.40 -34.44 -3.05
N SER A 231 9.16 -34.35 -1.96
CA SER A 231 10.54 -34.84 -1.87
C SER A 231 10.59 -36.36 -1.99
N ARG A 232 9.78 -37.07 -1.19
CA ARG A 232 9.65 -38.54 -1.24
C ARG A 232 9.24 -39.02 -2.62
N PHE A 233 8.24 -38.38 -3.24
CA PHE A 233 7.82 -38.69 -4.61
C PHE A 233 8.96 -38.55 -5.63
N ARG A 234 9.81 -37.52 -5.51
CA ARG A 234 10.96 -37.34 -6.42
C ARG A 234 12.05 -38.38 -6.18
N ASN A 235 12.33 -38.73 -4.93
CA ASN A 235 13.35 -39.72 -4.57
C ASN A 235 12.92 -41.15 -4.92
N GLY A 236 11.65 -41.49 -4.72
CA GLY A 236 11.07 -42.78 -5.11
C GLY A 236 11.19 -43.07 -6.61
N LYS A 237 11.33 -42.06 -7.47
CA LYS A 237 11.61 -42.26 -8.91
C LYS A 237 13.01 -42.81 -9.21
N ARG A 238 13.96 -42.72 -8.28
CA ARG A 238 15.38 -43.02 -8.51
C ARG A 238 15.88 -44.29 -7.80
N GLY A 239 15.14 -44.82 -6.82
CA GLY A 239 15.59 -45.95 -6.00
C GLY A 239 14.93 -47.28 -6.36
N HIS A 240 15.71 -48.36 -6.39
CA HIS A 240 15.20 -49.71 -6.17
C HIS A 240 15.10 -49.88 -4.64
N ASN A 241 13.89 -50.06 -4.09
CA ASN A 241 13.69 -50.13 -2.64
C ASN A 241 13.38 -51.58 -2.20
N PRO A 242 14.37 -52.34 -1.67
CA PRO A 242 14.12 -53.61 -1.00
C PRO A 242 13.17 -53.37 0.17
N GLY A 243 12.10 -54.17 0.31
CA GLY A 243 11.10 -54.03 1.39
C GLY A 243 9.88 -53.17 1.07
N ALA A 244 9.85 -52.48 -0.08
CA ALA A 244 8.71 -51.69 -0.54
C ALA A 244 7.37 -52.45 -0.52
N ALA A 245 7.35 -53.71 -0.96
CA ALA A 245 6.13 -54.51 -0.99
C ALA A 245 5.58 -54.80 0.43
N ALA A 246 6.46 -55.05 1.40
CA ALA A 246 6.07 -55.26 2.79
C ALA A 246 5.55 -53.96 3.43
N GLN A 247 6.19 -52.82 3.15
CA GLN A 247 5.71 -51.52 3.60
C GLN A 247 4.35 -51.15 2.99
N LEU A 248 4.12 -51.48 1.71
CA LEU A 248 2.82 -51.28 1.09
C LEU A 248 1.76 -52.17 1.72
N GLN A 249 2.08 -53.43 1.98
CA GLN A 249 1.14 -54.35 2.62
C GLN A 249 0.78 -53.85 4.02
N SER A 250 1.77 -53.48 4.85
CA SER A 250 1.55 -52.89 6.17
C SER A 250 0.66 -51.64 6.09
N TYR A 251 0.95 -50.72 5.15
CA TYR A 251 0.14 -49.53 4.95
C TYR A 251 -1.32 -49.86 4.59
N LEU A 252 -1.56 -50.83 3.72
CA LEU A 252 -2.91 -51.24 3.34
C LEU A 252 -3.63 -51.97 4.49
N ASP A 253 -2.92 -52.82 5.22
CA ASP A 253 -3.44 -53.55 6.38
C ASP A 253 -3.85 -52.59 7.50
N ASP A 254 -3.07 -51.53 7.76
CA ASP A 254 -3.40 -50.49 8.72
C ASP A 254 -4.73 -49.79 8.36
N HIS A 255 -4.94 -49.49 7.08
CA HIS A 255 -6.18 -48.89 6.58
C HIS A 255 -7.38 -49.84 6.72
N VAL A 256 -7.19 -51.14 6.42
CA VAL A 256 -8.23 -52.17 6.61
C VAL A 256 -8.58 -52.33 8.08
N HIS A 257 -7.58 -52.43 8.96
CA HIS A 257 -7.78 -52.64 10.38
C HIS A 257 -8.47 -51.45 11.04
N ALA A 258 -8.08 -50.23 10.69
CA ALA A 258 -8.68 -49.01 11.21
C ALA A 258 -10.02 -48.64 10.55
N GLY A 259 -10.40 -49.33 9.46
CA GLY A 259 -11.59 -49.00 8.68
C GLY A 259 -11.53 -47.63 8.01
N TYR A 260 -10.32 -47.10 7.76
CA TYR A 260 -10.14 -45.78 7.17
C TYR A 260 -10.01 -45.86 5.64
N PRO A 261 -10.81 -45.08 4.88
CA PRO A 261 -10.72 -45.05 3.42
C PRO A 261 -9.33 -44.66 2.93
N LEU A 262 -8.95 -45.16 1.76
CA LEU A 262 -7.67 -44.79 1.14
C LEU A 262 -7.69 -43.31 0.67
N PRO A 263 -6.53 -42.63 0.60
CA PRO A 263 -6.44 -41.29 0.05
C PRO A 263 -6.90 -41.26 -1.41
N GLY A 264 -7.81 -40.35 -1.77
CA GLY A 264 -8.45 -40.36 -3.08
C GLY A 264 -8.15 -39.17 -3.98
N TYR A 265 -8.38 -39.39 -5.27
CA TYR A 265 -8.34 -38.41 -6.34
C TYR A 265 -9.29 -38.83 -7.46
N GLN A 266 -10.31 -38.00 -7.75
CA GLN A 266 -11.32 -38.27 -8.79
C GLN A 266 -12.02 -39.64 -8.60
N GLY A 267 -12.40 -39.96 -7.36
CA GLY A 267 -13.10 -41.21 -7.02
C GLY A 267 -12.24 -42.48 -7.10
N ARG A 268 -10.92 -42.35 -7.24
CA ARG A 268 -9.97 -43.48 -7.29
C ARG A 268 -8.85 -43.28 -6.25
N PRO A 269 -8.19 -44.36 -5.79
CA PRO A 269 -7.04 -44.23 -4.91
C PRO A 269 -5.95 -43.35 -5.54
N ASN A 270 -5.42 -42.41 -4.77
CA ASN A 270 -4.33 -41.56 -5.20
C ASN A 270 -3.01 -42.34 -5.13
N LEU A 271 -2.76 -43.14 -6.17
CA LEU A 271 -1.56 -43.97 -6.29
C LEU A 271 -0.27 -43.17 -6.19
N GLN A 272 -0.27 -41.90 -6.61
CA GLN A 272 0.89 -41.02 -6.49
C GLN A 272 1.20 -40.67 -5.03
N PHE A 273 0.16 -40.40 -4.24
CA PHE A 273 0.28 -40.12 -2.82
C PHE A 273 0.70 -41.36 -2.04
N ILE A 274 0.00 -42.48 -2.24
CA ILE A 274 0.32 -43.76 -1.59
C ILE A 274 1.76 -44.20 -1.91
N ALA A 275 2.20 -44.08 -3.16
CA ALA A 275 3.57 -44.39 -3.55
C ALA A 275 4.60 -43.52 -2.80
N ALA A 276 4.31 -42.24 -2.58
CA ALA A 276 5.19 -41.34 -1.85
C ALA A 276 5.23 -41.62 -0.35
N GLU A 277 4.10 -41.98 0.26
CA GLU A 277 4.02 -42.37 1.68
C GLU A 277 4.81 -43.65 1.97
N VAL A 278 4.66 -44.65 1.10
CA VAL A 278 5.34 -45.95 1.24
C VAL A 278 6.78 -45.92 0.71
N GLY A 279 7.18 -44.88 -0.04
CA GLY A 279 8.53 -44.77 -0.60
C GLY A 279 8.77 -45.67 -1.82
N ILE A 280 7.73 -45.96 -2.62
CA ILE A 280 7.81 -46.73 -3.86
C ILE A 280 7.78 -45.79 -5.06
N SER A 281 8.43 -46.15 -6.17
CA SER A 281 8.22 -45.44 -7.43
C SER A 281 6.75 -45.55 -7.87
N HIS A 282 6.14 -44.44 -8.30
CA HIS A 282 4.74 -44.43 -8.78
C HIS A 282 4.50 -45.42 -9.93
N THR A 283 5.47 -45.53 -10.86
CA THR A 283 5.41 -46.51 -11.95
C THR A 283 5.49 -47.95 -11.44
N GLY A 284 6.31 -48.22 -10.42
CA GLY A 284 6.41 -49.52 -9.78
C GLY A 284 5.11 -49.92 -9.07
N LEU A 285 4.51 -48.98 -8.34
CA LEU A 285 3.22 -49.20 -7.67
C LEU A 285 2.10 -49.51 -8.69
N ILE A 286 2.01 -48.72 -9.77
CA ILE A 286 1.04 -48.98 -10.85
C ILE A 286 1.22 -50.38 -11.46
N ARG A 287 2.45 -50.75 -11.82
CA ARG A 287 2.72 -51.99 -12.56
C ARG A 287 2.59 -53.25 -11.71
N ARG A 288 2.91 -53.18 -10.42
CA ARG A 288 3.07 -54.36 -9.56
C ARG A 288 2.02 -54.50 -8.47
N HIS A 289 1.39 -53.40 -8.05
CA HIS A 289 0.55 -53.39 -6.85
C HIS A 289 -0.80 -52.68 -7.01
N SER A 290 -1.13 -52.18 -8.20
CA SER A 290 -2.39 -51.48 -8.44
C SER A 290 -3.63 -52.34 -8.14
N VAL A 291 -3.57 -53.64 -8.45
CA VAL A 291 -4.64 -54.59 -8.15
C VAL A 291 -4.89 -54.68 -6.64
N THR A 292 -3.84 -54.86 -5.83
CA THR A 292 -3.94 -54.92 -4.38
C THR A 292 -4.49 -53.63 -3.79
N VAL A 293 -3.99 -52.46 -4.23
CA VAL A 293 -4.49 -51.16 -3.77
C VAL A 293 -5.96 -50.96 -4.13
N ASN A 294 -6.39 -51.35 -5.33
CA ASN A 294 -7.79 -51.26 -5.74
C ASN A 294 -8.69 -52.25 -4.98
N ALA A 295 -8.19 -53.44 -4.66
CA ALA A 295 -8.92 -54.39 -3.83
C ALA A 295 -9.14 -53.83 -2.41
N THR A 296 -8.10 -53.25 -1.79
CA THR A 296 -8.24 -52.55 -0.51
C THR A 296 -9.21 -51.38 -0.61
N ALA A 297 -9.12 -50.58 -1.68
CA ALA A 297 -10.04 -49.47 -1.93
C ALA A 297 -11.52 -49.91 -2.04
N ALA A 298 -11.77 -51.10 -2.57
CA ALA A 298 -13.12 -51.67 -2.62
C ALA A 298 -13.63 -52.10 -1.24
N LEU A 299 -12.74 -52.41 -0.29
CA LEU A 299 -13.08 -52.79 1.08
C LEU A 299 -13.32 -51.58 1.98
N VAL A 300 -12.39 -50.63 2.00
CA VAL A 300 -12.44 -49.47 2.93
C VAL A 300 -12.97 -48.18 2.29
N GLY A 301 -13.21 -48.19 0.98
CA GLY A 301 -13.58 -47.00 0.22
C GLY A 301 -12.40 -46.07 -0.05
N VAL A 302 -12.72 -44.90 -0.62
CA VAL A 302 -11.76 -43.87 -1.01
C VAL A 302 -12.29 -42.50 -0.60
N THR A 303 -11.43 -41.67 0.00
CA THR A 303 -11.76 -40.27 0.34
C THR A 303 -12.00 -39.41 -0.90
N GLU A 304 -12.85 -38.38 -0.82
CA GLU A 304 -13.09 -37.49 -1.97
C GLU A 304 -11.81 -36.74 -2.39
N TYR A 305 -10.99 -36.35 -1.40
CA TYR A 305 -9.73 -35.66 -1.56
C TYR A 305 -8.61 -36.34 -0.78
N THR A 306 -7.37 -36.13 -1.23
CA THR A 306 -6.18 -36.56 -0.49
C THR A 306 -5.87 -35.54 0.61
N TRP A 307 -6.23 -35.89 1.83
CA TRP A 307 -5.97 -35.10 3.03
C TRP A 307 -4.54 -35.31 3.56
N LEU A 308 -3.90 -34.25 4.06
CA LEU A 308 -2.52 -34.30 4.59
C LEU A 308 -2.46 -34.76 6.05
N GLY A 309 -3.60 -34.91 6.73
CA GLY A 309 -3.68 -35.30 8.14
C GLY A 309 -3.12 -34.23 9.07
N THR A 310 -3.30 -32.96 8.74
CA THR A 310 -2.72 -31.83 9.48
C THR A 310 -3.52 -31.59 10.75
N ALA A 311 -2.86 -31.51 11.90
CA ALA A 311 -3.53 -31.18 13.15
C ALA A 311 -3.96 -29.70 13.13
N ILE A 312 -5.27 -29.45 13.02
CA ILE A 312 -5.83 -28.09 12.96
C ILE A 312 -5.89 -27.50 14.37
N ARG A 313 -5.08 -26.47 14.61
CA ARG A 313 -4.96 -25.76 15.89
C ARG A 313 -5.74 -24.45 15.92
N GLY A 314 -5.89 -23.80 14.77
CA GLY A 314 -6.65 -22.57 14.64
C GLY A 314 -8.12 -22.80 15.02
N ARG A 315 -8.71 -21.85 15.73
CA ARG A 315 -10.12 -21.93 16.14
C ARG A 315 -10.88 -20.70 15.72
N LEU A 316 -12.16 -20.87 15.45
CA LEU A 316 -13.11 -19.80 15.22
C LEU A 316 -14.36 -20.13 16.01
N ASP A 317 -14.77 -19.22 16.90
CA ASP A 317 -15.91 -19.40 17.81
C ASP A 317 -15.87 -20.74 18.59
N GLY A 318 -14.67 -21.15 19.00
CA GLY A 318 -14.43 -22.37 19.78
C GLY A 318 -14.30 -23.66 18.95
N ALA A 319 -14.64 -23.66 17.67
CA ALA A 319 -14.50 -24.80 16.76
C ALA A 319 -13.22 -24.69 15.90
N PRO A 320 -12.65 -25.81 15.39
CA PRO A 320 -11.59 -25.74 14.39
C PRO A 320 -12.04 -24.94 13.17
N TRP A 321 -11.18 -24.07 12.64
CA TRP A 321 -11.55 -23.22 11.50
C TRP A 321 -11.75 -24.01 10.20
N ILE A 322 -11.12 -25.18 10.07
CA ILE A 322 -11.36 -26.17 9.00
C ILE A 322 -11.13 -27.58 9.57
N ASN A 323 -11.55 -28.62 8.84
CA ASN A 323 -11.39 -30.00 9.29
C ASN A 323 -9.99 -30.58 9.00
N ASP A 324 -9.44 -30.31 7.82
CA ASP A 324 -8.08 -30.70 7.42
C ASP A 324 -7.66 -29.89 6.16
N ILE A 325 -6.43 -30.06 5.70
CA ILE A 325 -5.86 -29.43 4.51
C ILE A 325 -5.52 -30.51 3.48
N ALA A 326 -6.05 -30.37 2.28
CA ALA A 326 -5.86 -31.33 1.19
C ALA A 326 -4.69 -30.97 0.26
N VAL A 327 -4.16 -31.97 -0.44
CA VAL A 327 -3.23 -31.77 -1.56
C VAL A 327 -3.91 -30.97 -2.69
N ASN A 328 -5.15 -31.35 -3.03
CA ASN A 328 -5.99 -30.64 -4.00
C ASN A 328 -7.43 -30.60 -3.49
N HIS A 329 -8.04 -29.41 -3.52
CA HIS A 329 -9.39 -29.11 -3.04
C HIS A 329 -9.75 -27.67 -3.46
N PRO A 330 -11.02 -27.38 -3.83
CA PRO A 330 -11.44 -26.06 -4.31
C PRO A 330 -11.27 -24.93 -3.28
N ALA A 331 -11.59 -25.17 -1.99
CA ALA A 331 -11.41 -24.21 -0.89
C ALA A 331 -10.18 -24.44 0.02
N GLN A 332 -9.91 -25.69 0.42
CA GLN A 332 -8.97 -26.06 1.50
C GLN A 332 -7.70 -26.78 0.99
N SER A 333 -7.23 -26.48 -0.23
CA SER A 333 -5.94 -27.04 -0.69
C SER A 333 -4.76 -26.27 -0.10
N VAL A 334 -3.68 -26.98 0.23
CA VAL A 334 -2.42 -26.39 0.71
C VAL A 334 -1.92 -25.26 -0.20
N ARG A 335 -2.03 -25.44 -1.52
CA ARG A 335 -1.68 -24.41 -2.52
C ARG A 335 -2.52 -23.15 -2.38
N LYS A 336 -3.84 -23.29 -2.17
CA LYS A 336 -4.76 -22.15 -2.06
C LYS A 336 -4.58 -21.46 -0.72
N LEU A 337 -4.59 -22.20 0.38
CA LEU A 337 -4.41 -21.66 1.71
C LEU A 337 -3.05 -20.97 1.89
N ALA A 338 -1.96 -21.53 1.35
CA ALA A 338 -0.65 -20.88 1.36
C ALA A 338 -0.64 -19.55 0.57
N ARG A 339 -1.34 -19.46 -0.56
CA ARG A 339 -1.51 -18.21 -1.31
C ARG A 339 -2.34 -17.18 -0.55
N LEU A 340 -3.42 -17.64 0.11
CA LEU A 340 -4.26 -16.79 0.95
C LEU A 340 -3.46 -16.26 2.14
N LEU A 341 -2.68 -17.10 2.81
CA LEU A 341 -1.76 -16.69 3.87
C LEU A 341 -0.75 -15.63 3.39
N GLN A 342 -0.14 -15.85 2.21
CA GLN A 342 0.81 -14.90 1.63
C GLN A 342 0.17 -13.53 1.34
N VAL A 343 -1.05 -13.49 0.78
CA VAL A 343 -1.74 -12.21 0.52
C VAL A 343 -2.31 -11.59 1.80
N SER A 344 -2.69 -12.38 2.81
CA SER A 344 -3.05 -11.88 4.14
C SER A 344 -1.86 -11.20 4.82
N CYS A 345 -0.66 -11.79 4.73
CA CYS A 345 0.57 -11.13 5.17
C CYS A 345 0.83 -9.82 4.39
N TRP A 346 0.58 -9.82 3.08
CA TRP A 346 0.67 -8.60 2.26
C TRP A 346 -0.31 -7.53 2.75
N VAL A 347 -1.56 -7.87 3.03
CA VAL A 347 -2.60 -6.95 3.55
C VAL A 347 -2.15 -6.32 4.87
N VAL A 348 -1.73 -7.15 5.83
CA VAL A 348 -1.28 -6.69 7.16
C VAL A 348 -0.07 -5.76 7.01
N ILE A 349 0.95 -6.16 6.25
CA ILE A 349 2.14 -5.33 6.06
C ILE A 349 1.81 -4.04 5.32
N ALA A 350 1.11 -4.10 4.18
CA ALA A 350 0.80 -2.92 3.37
C ALA A 350 -0.08 -1.91 4.12
N PHE A 351 -1.09 -2.39 4.84
CA PHE A 351 -1.99 -1.52 5.60
C PHE A 351 -1.35 -0.94 6.85
N LEU A 352 -0.54 -1.69 7.60
CA LEU A 352 0.02 -1.22 8.87
C LEU A 352 1.35 -0.47 8.75
N SER A 353 2.02 -0.57 7.60
CA SER A 353 3.26 0.19 7.33
C SER A 353 3.03 1.41 6.43
N GLY A 354 1.98 1.37 5.59
CA GLY A 354 1.78 2.34 4.52
C GLY A 354 2.76 2.18 3.36
N MET A 355 3.58 1.13 3.30
CA MET A 355 4.53 0.87 2.22
C MET A 355 3.82 0.75 0.85
N ARG A 356 4.49 1.19 -0.22
CA ARG A 356 4.04 0.96 -1.61
C ARG A 356 4.18 -0.51 -1.96
N ASP A 357 3.38 -1.00 -2.92
CA ASP A 357 3.49 -2.38 -3.42
C ASP A 357 4.93 -2.75 -3.82
N SER A 358 5.64 -1.82 -4.47
CA SER A 358 7.05 -1.99 -4.81
C SER A 358 7.93 -2.17 -3.57
N GLU A 359 7.70 -1.42 -2.50
CA GLU A 359 8.50 -1.49 -1.27
C GLU A 359 8.19 -2.79 -0.51
N VAL A 360 6.92 -3.18 -0.40
CA VAL A 360 6.50 -4.45 0.23
C VAL A 360 7.14 -5.65 -0.50
N LYS A 361 7.16 -5.62 -1.83
CA LYS A 361 7.70 -6.72 -2.66
C LYS A 361 9.21 -6.86 -2.67
N HIS A 362 9.93 -5.86 -2.16
CA HIS A 362 11.38 -5.92 -1.99
C HIS A 362 11.78 -6.21 -0.54
N LEU A 363 10.82 -6.52 0.35
CA LEU A 363 11.12 -7.07 1.67
C LEU A 363 11.89 -8.38 1.51
N ARG A 364 13.03 -8.43 2.20
CA ARG A 364 13.93 -9.59 2.21
C ARG A 364 13.84 -10.32 3.53
N ARG A 365 14.21 -11.60 3.53
CA ARG A 365 14.47 -12.35 4.76
C ARG A 365 15.45 -11.58 5.65
N GLY A 366 15.16 -11.52 6.95
CA GLY A 366 15.91 -10.73 7.93
C GLY A 366 15.61 -9.23 7.91
N CYS A 367 14.53 -8.77 7.28
CA CYS A 367 14.21 -7.34 7.19
C CYS A 367 13.63 -6.73 8.47
N VAL A 368 13.35 -7.53 9.50
CA VAL A 368 12.80 -7.05 10.77
C VAL A 368 13.93 -6.80 11.76
N THR A 369 13.94 -5.62 12.37
CA THR A 369 14.77 -5.32 13.54
C THR A 369 13.88 -4.92 14.71
N VAL A 370 14.15 -5.50 15.89
CA VAL A 370 13.38 -5.24 17.11
C VAL A 370 14.26 -4.52 18.12
N ALA A 371 13.85 -3.33 18.55
CA ALA A 371 14.49 -2.64 19.66
C ALA A 371 13.88 -3.13 20.98
N ARG A 372 14.73 -3.40 21.96
CA ARG A 372 14.36 -3.92 23.28
C ARG A 372 14.94 -3.00 24.36
N ASP A 373 14.21 -2.87 25.46
CA ASP A 373 14.69 -2.16 26.65
C ASP A 373 15.71 -3.00 27.44
N ALA A 374 16.18 -2.48 28.58
CA ALA A 374 17.16 -3.16 29.43
C ALA A 374 16.63 -4.49 30.00
N GLU A 375 15.31 -4.63 30.13
CA GLU A 375 14.62 -5.85 30.58
C GLU A 375 14.32 -6.82 29.42
N GLY A 376 14.72 -6.50 28.19
CA GLY A 376 14.51 -7.33 27.01
C GLY A 376 13.11 -7.24 26.40
N ARG A 377 12.24 -6.36 26.91
CA ARG A 377 10.88 -6.15 26.38
C ARG A 377 10.94 -5.38 25.06
N PRO A 378 10.28 -5.85 24.00
CA PRO A 378 10.31 -5.17 22.72
C PRO A 378 9.43 -3.93 22.74
N TYR A 379 9.98 -2.77 22.37
CA TYR A 379 9.22 -1.51 22.32
C TYR A 379 9.12 -0.93 20.90
N TRP A 380 10.00 -1.29 19.96
CA TRP A 380 9.89 -0.89 18.55
C TRP A 380 10.19 -2.03 17.57
N TRP A 381 9.43 -2.08 16.48
CA TRP A 381 9.69 -2.93 15.32
C TRP A 381 9.99 -2.06 14.11
N LYS A 382 11.03 -2.42 13.37
CA LYS A 382 11.48 -1.74 12.16
C LYS A 382 11.47 -2.72 11.00
N LEU A 383 10.95 -2.31 9.85
CA LEU A 383 11.07 -3.02 8.59
C LEU A 383 12.04 -2.29 7.67
N THR A 384 12.99 -3.01 7.08
CA THR A 384 13.92 -2.47 6.09
C THR A 384 13.63 -3.03 4.70
N SER A 385 13.52 -2.16 3.69
CA SER A 385 13.27 -2.54 2.29
C SER A 385 13.88 -1.53 1.31
N ARG A 386 13.59 -1.67 0.02
CA ARG A 386 13.99 -0.72 -1.04
C ARG A 386 12.86 0.21 -1.44
N ALA A 387 13.12 1.51 -1.36
CA ALA A 387 12.28 2.56 -1.91
C ALA A 387 12.76 2.97 -3.30
N PHE A 388 11.83 3.33 -4.18
CA PHE A 388 12.13 3.67 -5.58
C PHE A 388 11.60 5.04 -5.99
N LYS A 389 10.38 5.38 -5.57
CA LYS A 389 9.73 6.63 -6.02
C LYS A 389 10.33 7.82 -5.28
N GLY A 390 10.93 8.73 -6.04
CA GLY A 390 11.56 9.96 -5.53
C GLY A 390 13.05 9.82 -5.23
N GLU A 391 13.60 8.61 -5.39
CA GLU A 391 15.02 8.34 -5.19
C GLU A 391 15.83 8.61 -6.46
N THR A 392 17.09 8.98 -6.29
CA THR A 392 18.05 9.20 -7.39
C THR A 392 18.53 7.88 -7.99
N ASP A 393 18.68 6.84 -7.17
CA ASP A 393 19.10 5.51 -7.62
C ASP A 393 17.92 4.71 -8.20
N ALA A 394 18.04 4.32 -9.46
CA ALA A 394 17.06 3.49 -10.16
C ALA A 394 16.94 2.07 -9.55
N ALA A 395 17.99 1.55 -8.89
CA ALA A 395 17.98 0.27 -8.19
C ALA A 395 17.22 0.34 -6.85
N GLY A 396 16.82 1.55 -6.45
CA GLY A 396 16.15 1.85 -5.21
C GLY A 396 17.11 1.94 -4.02
N THR A 397 16.79 2.84 -3.11
CA THR A 397 17.56 3.13 -1.91
C THR A 397 17.00 2.35 -0.72
N GLU A 398 17.88 1.90 0.17
CA GLU A 398 17.44 1.29 1.42
C GLU A 398 16.63 2.29 2.26
N ALA A 399 15.54 1.81 2.84
CA ALA A 399 14.64 2.61 3.65
C ALA A 399 14.07 1.78 4.79
N THR A 400 13.72 2.46 5.88
CA THR A 400 13.21 1.85 7.10
C THR A 400 11.83 2.41 7.45
N TRP A 401 10.92 1.54 7.86
CA TRP A 401 9.58 1.86 8.33
C TRP A 401 9.43 1.41 9.79
N ILE A 402 8.84 2.26 10.62
CA ILE A 402 8.41 1.84 11.96
C ILE A 402 7.06 1.16 11.82
N VAL A 403 6.91 -0.01 12.45
CA VAL A 403 5.69 -0.81 12.41
C VAL A 403 5.35 -1.36 13.80
N GLY A 404 4.12 -1.86 13.95
CA GLY A 404 3.72 -2.64 15.12
C GLY A 404 4.04 -4.13 14.99
N HIS A 405 3.93 -4.83 16.11
CA HIS A 405 4.12 -6.28 16.19
C HIS A 405 3.38 -7.12 15.12
N PRO A 406 2.11 -6.82 14.75
CA PRO A 406 1.40 -7.63 13.73
C PRO A 406 2.09 -7.67 12.37
N ALA A 407 2.68 -6.54 11.93
CA ALA A 407 3.43 -6.50 10.67
C ALA A 407 4.74 -7.30 10.75
N ALA A 408 5.43 -7.25 11.89
CA ALA A 408 6.62 -8.05 12.13
C ALA A 408 6.30 -9.56 12.16
N ARG A 409 5.18 -9.95 12.78
CA ARG A 409 4.70 -11.35 12.78
C ARG A 409 4.37 -11.83 11.37
N ALA A 410 3.68 -11.01 10.57
CA ALA A 410 3.41 -11.33 9.16
C ALA A 410 4.70 -11.58 8.36
N VAL A 411 5.77 -10.82 8.63
CA VAL A 411 7.09 -11.09 8.04
C VAL A 411 7.66 -12.43 8.50
N ALA A 412 7.61 -12.75 9.79
CA ALA A 412 8.08 -14.04 10.31
C ALA A 412 7.32 -15.24 9.72
N VAL A 413 6.02 -15.09 9.47
CA VAL A 413 5.22 -16.10 8.75
C VAL A 413 5.68 -16.26 7.31
N LEU A 414 5.92 -15.15 6.59
CA LEU A 414 6.44 -15.20 5.22
C LEU A 414 7.83 -15.83 5.12
N GLU A 415 8.69 -15.62 6.13
CA GLU A 415 10.01 -16.24 6.21
C GLU A 415 9.93 -17.77 6.34
N GLN A 416 8.95 -18.29 7.07
CA GLN A 416 8.70 -19.73 7.17
C GLN A 416 8.03 -20.29 5.92
N LEU A 417 7.14 -19.50 5.29
CA LEU A 417 6.41 -19.91 4.09
C LEU A 417 7.30 -19.98 2.84
N GLN A 418 8.36 -19.16 2.79
CA GLN A 418 9.31 -19.18 1.68
C GLN A 418 10.44 -20.18 1.92
N PRO A 419 10.91 -20.88 0.87
CA PRO A 419 12.14 -21.67 0.93
C PRO A 419 13.33 -20.87 1.49
N VAL A 420 14.27 -21.56 2.14
CA VAL A 420 15.44 -20.94 2.79
C VAL A 420 16.36 -20.24 1.78
N ASP A 421 16.43 -20.74 0.54
CA ASP A 421 17.23 -20.16 -0.56
C ASP A 421 16.57 -18.92 -1.21
N ARG A 422 15.37 -18.52 -0.76
CA ARG A 422 14.68 -17.33 -1.23
C ARG A 422 14.96 -16.15 -0.31
N THR A 423 15.58 -15.11 -0.86
CA THR A 423 15.78 -13.84 -0.19
C THR A 423 14.52 -12.98 -0.20
N LEU A 424 13.73 -12.97 -1.29
CA LEU A 424 12.51 -12.14 -1.37
C LEU A 424 11.28 -12.84 -0.81
N LEU A 425 10.57 -12.17 0.10
CA LEU A 425 9.45 -12.74 0.85
C LEU A 425 8.15 -12.86 0.03
N PHE A 426 7.97 -11.99 -0.97
CA PHE A 426 6.83 -12.04 -1.91
C PHE A 426 7.19 -12.70 -3.24
N SER A 427 7.94 -13.80 -3.17
CA SER A 427 8.24 -14.68 -4.31
C SER A 427 7.12 -15.69 -4.56
N TYR A 428 7.13 -16.34 -5.72
CA TYR A 428 6.20 -17.44 -6.01
C TYR A 428 6.47 -18.65 -5.10
N LEU A 429 5.40 -19.16 -4.49
CA LEU A 429 5.45 -20.34 -3.62
C LEU A 429 5.76 -21.61 -4.42
N ALA A 430 6.32 -22.61 -3.74
CA ALA A 430 6.69 -23.91 -4.34
C ALA A 430 5.53 -24.66 -5.00
N HIS A 431 4.29 -24.42 -4.54
CA HIS A 431 3.07 -24.99 -5.10
C HIS A 431 2.60 -24.34 -6.41
N SER A 432 3.22 -23.24 -6.84
CA SER A 432 2.79 -22.53 -8.04
C SER A 432 3.15 -23.30 -9.31
N ASN A 433 2.28 -23.29 -10.32
CA ASN A 433 2.59 -23.91 -11.62
C ASN A 433 3.83 -23.27 -12.29
N ALA A 434 4.16 -22.02 -11.91
CA ALA A 434 5.41 -21.35 -12.29
C ALA A 434 6.67 -22.01 -11.69
N ALA A 435 6.55 -22.76 -10.58
CA ALA A 435 7.63 -23.58 -10.04
C ALA A 435 7.83 -24.89 -10.83
N GLY A 436 6.91 -25.22 -11.76
CA GLY A 436 6.99 -26.39 -12.63
C GLY A 436 7.78 -26.19 -13.92
N SER A 437 7.97 -24.94 -14.38
CA SER A 437 8.98 -24.67 -15.42
C SER A 437 10.34 -24.65 -14.74
N SER A 438 11.22 -25.56 -15.13
CA SER A 438 12.66 -25.46 -14.84
C SER A 438 13.10 -24.01 -15.08
N LYS A 439 13.61 -23.35 -14.02
CA LYS A 439 14.00 -21.93 -13.94
C LYS A 439 12.90 -20.92 -13.58
N ALA A 440 12.19 -21.11 -12.47
CA ALA A 440 11.83 -19.93 -11.68
C ALA A 440 13.15 -19.31 -11.20
N ILE A 441 13.53 -18.17 -11.77
CA ILE A 441 14.71 -17.39 -11.33
C ILE A 441 14.58 -17.22 -9.82
N PRO A 442 15.58 -17.65 -9.01
CA PRO A 442 15.60 -17.37 -7.59
C PRO A 442 15.27 -15.89 -7.33
N ASP A 443 14.44 -15.61 -6.32
CA ASP A 443 14.11 -14.24 -5.93
C ASP A 443 13.39 -13.40 -7.00
N GLN A 444 12.45 -14.03 -7.71
CA GLN A 444 11.50 -13.30 -8.53
C GLN A 444 10.26 -12.88 -7.72
N ALA A 445 10.13 -11.58 -7.46
CA ALA A 445 8.94 -11.00 -6.84
C ALA A 445 7.67 -11.20 -7.70
N GLN A 446 6.54 -11.40 -7.05
CA GLN A 446 5.23 -11.44 -7.70
C GLN A 446 4.84 -10.09 -8.29
N SER A 447 4.18 -10.09 -9.45
CA SER A 447 3.71 -8.86 -10.08
C SER A 447 2.54 -8.22 -9.34
N THR A 448 2.31 -6.91 -9.53
CA THR A 448 1.14 -6.20 -8.96
C THR A 448 -0.18 -6.81 -9.41
N GLY A 449 -0.24 -7.33 -10.64
CA GLY A 449 -1.41 -8.04 -11.15
C GLY A 449 -1.71 -9.32 -10.37
N VAL A 450 -0.68 -10.08 -9.97
CA VAL A 450 -0.84 -11.29 -9.14
C VAL A 450 -1.38 -10.93 -7.77
N THR A 451 -0.84 -9.91 -7.11
CA THR A 451 -1.32 -9.45 -5.80
C THR A 451 -2.78 -9.00 -5.87
N ASN A 452 -3.16 -8.19 -6.87
CA ASN A 452 -4.56 -7.77 -7.05
C ASN A 452 -5.51 -8.96 -7.29
N ALA A 453 -5.07 -9.98 -8.03
CA ALA A 453 -5.85 -11.19 -8.24
C ALA A 453 -6.01 -12.01 -6.94
N GLN A 454 -4.94 -12.12 -6.16
CA GLN A 454 -4.97 -12.79 -4.85
C GLN A 454 -5.84 -12.05 -3.83
N LEU A 455 -5.86 -10.71 -3.84
CA LEU A 455 -6.77 -9.92 -3.00
C LEU A 455 -8.23 -10.26 -3.32
N GLY A 456 -8.59 -10.36 -4.60
CA GLY A 456 -9.93 -10.80 -5.02
C GLY A 456 -10.23 -12.26 -4.66
N GLU A 457 -9.22 -13.13 -4.68
CA GLU A 457 -9.35 -14.53 -4.24
C GLU A 457 -9.58 -14.63 -2.72
N LEU A 458 -8.89 -13.80 -1.93
CA LEU A 458 -9.09 -13.71 -0.49
C LEU A 458 -10.50 -13.23 -0.14
N VAL A 459 -10.98 -12.16 -0.79
CA VAL A 459 -12.35 -11.68 -0.58
C VAL A 459 -13.38 -12.76 -0.89
N ARG A 460 -13.20 -13.48 -2.00
CA ARG A 460 -14.12 -14.58 -2.36
C ARG A 460 -14.07 -15.71 -1.34
N TRP A 461 -12.88 -16.13 -0.92
CA TRP A 461 -12.73 -17.18 0.07
C TRP A 461 -13.38 -16.80 1.41
N ILE A 462 -13.19 -15.56 1.88
CA ILE A 462 -13.83 -15.05 3.11
C ILE A 462 -15.34 -15.14 2.98
N ASN A 463 -15.91 -14.64 1.89
CA ASN A 463 -17.36 -14.62 1.70
C ASN A 463 -17.95 -16.04 1.58
N ASP A 464 -17.28 -16.93 0.83
CA ASP A 464 -17.68 -18.33 0.70
C ASP A 464 -17.61 -19.04 2.07
N TYR A 465 -16.56 -18.77 2.84
CA TYR A 465 -16.35 -19.35 4.17
C TYR A 465 -17.42 -18.87 5.16
N CYS A 466 -17.67 -17.56 5.23
CA CYS A 466 -18.70 -16.96 6.08
C CYS A 466 -20.09 -17.50 5.72
N ALA A 467 -20.41 -17.61 4.43
CA ALA A 467 -21.69 -18.14 3.98
C ALA A 467 -21.88 -19.62 4.38
N LEU A 468 -20.84 -20.44 4.26
CA LEU A 468 -20.89 -21.85 4.61
C LEU A 468 -21.05 -22.09 6.13
N HIS A 469 -20.44 -21.24 6.96
CA HIS A 469 -20.42 -21.40 8.42
C HIS A 469 -21.38 -20.46 9.16
N GLY A 470 -22.12 -19.61 8.45
CA GLY A 470 -23.09 -18.69 9.04
C GLY A 470 -22.49 -17.48 9.77
N HIS A 471 -21.27 -17.06 9.46
CA HIS A 471 -20.64 -15.88 10.08
C HIS A 471 -21.09 -14.57 9.42
N ALA A 472 -21.35 -13.55 10.23
CA ALA A 472 -21.71 -12.20 9.77
C ALA A 472 -20.51 -11.38 9.26
N ASP A 473 -19.28 -11.82 9.56
CA ASP A 473 -18.01 -11.13 9.25
C ASP A 473 -17.61 -11.17 7.76
N GLY A 474 -18.56 -11.38 6.86
CA GLY A 474 -18.34 -11.36 5.41
C GLY A 474 -18.01 -9.95 4.91
N ILE A 475 -17.30 -9.85 3.78
CA ILE A 475 -17.01 -8.57 3.14
C ILE A 475 -18.24 -8.12 2.33
N PRO A 476 -18.89 -7.01 2.71
CA PRO A 476 -20.16 -6.58 2.12
C PRO A 476 -19.98 -6.03 0.70
N LEU A 477 -21.09 -6.01 -0.04
CA LEU A 477 -21.18 -5.30 -1.30
C LEU A 477 -21.26 -3.79 -1.04
N VAL A 478 -20.60 -3.01 -1.89
CA VAL A 478 -20.69 -1.55 -1.91
C VAL A 478 -21.47 -1.15 -3.15
N ASN A 479 -22.60 -0.47 -2.98
CA ASN A 479 -23.52 -0.11 -4.07
C ASN A 479 -23.90 -1.32 -4.94
N GLY A 480 -24.22 -2.46 -4.29
CA GLY A 480 -24.61 -3.70 -4.95
C GLY A 480 -23.49 -4.43 -5.69
N ARG A 481 -22.22 -4.03 -5.54
CA ARG A 481 -21.08 -4.65 -6.22
C ARG A 481 -19.95 -5.01 -5.26
N SER A 482 -19.21 -6.07 -5.57
CA SER A 482 -18.00 -6.41 -4.83
C SER A 482 -16.95 -5.32 -5.01
N TRP A 483 -16.36 -4.86 -3.90
CA TRP A 483 -15.35 -3.83 -3.94
C TRP A 483 -14.07 -4.33 -4.59
N ARG A 484 -13.62 -3.65 -5.66
CA ARG A 484 -12.41 -4.03 -6.38
C ARG A 484 -11.17 -3.50 -5.68
N LEU A 485 -10.57 -4.32 -4.83
CA LEU A 485 -9.31 -4.00 -4.15
C LEU A 485 -8.17 -3.77 -5.14
N SER A 486 -7.34 -2.76 -4.87
CA SER A 486 -6.04 -2.60 -5.52
C SER A 486 -4.97 -2.15 -4.53
N THR A 487 -3.72 -2.51 -4.80
CA THR A 487 -2.60 -2.23 -3.89
C THR A 487 -2.42 -0.75 -3.55
N ARG A 488 -2.83 0.16 -4.44
CA ARG A 488 -2.74 1.61 -4.23
C ARG A 488 -3.71 2.14 -3.16
N GLN A 489 -4.82 1.45 -2.94
CA GLN A 489 -5.86 1.90 -2.00
C GLN A 489 -5.37 1.78 -0.55
N PHE A 490 -4.70 0.69 -0.17
CA PHE A 490 -4.23 0.44 1.20
C PHE A 490 -3.42 1.60 1.78
N ARG A 491 -2.39 2.04 1.05
CA ARG A 491 -1.55 3.17 1.46
C ARG A 491 -2.35 4.45 1.62
N ARG A 492 -3.31 4.71 0.72
CA ARG A 492 -4.19 5.89 0.77
C ARG A 492 -5.18 5.83 1.95
N THR A 493 -5.79 4.67 2.17
CA THR A 493 -6.69 4.43 3.30
C THR A 493 -5.97 4.64 4.63
N LEU A 494 -4.76 4.09 4.80
CA LEU A 494 -3.98 4.32 6.02
C LEU A 494 -3.59 5.80 6.19
N ALA A 495 -3.21 6.49 5.11
CA ALA A 495 -2.83 7.90 5.18
C ALA A 495 -3.99 8.75 5.71
N TRP A 496 -5.20 8.41 5.27
CA TRP A 496 -6.41 9.05 5.74
C TRP A 496 -6.67 8.81 7.23
N PHE A 497 -6.50 7.58 7.74
CA PHE A 497 -6.63 7.29 9.17
C PHE A 497 -5.58 8.03 10.00
N ILE A 498 -4.33 8.06 9.54
CA ILE A 498 -3.24 8.75 10.24
C ILE A 498 -3.53 10.25 10.30
N ALA A 499 -3.95 10.88 9.20
CA ALA A 499 -4.24 12.31 9.15
C ALA A 499 -5.36 12.75 10.12
N ARG A 500 -6.26 11.85 10.50
CA ARG A 500 -7.33 12.13 11.47
C ARG A 500 -6.84 12.24 12.92
N ARG A 501 -5.64 11.76 13.23
CA ARG A 501 -5.09 11.81 14.60
C ARG A 501 -4.39 13.14 14.87
N PRO A 502 -4.39 13.65 16.12
CA PRO A 502 -3.55 14.79 16.50
C PRO A 502 -2.08 14.56 16.11
N GLY A 503 -1.45 15.54 15.44
CA GLY A 503 -0.07 15.40 14.92
C GLY A 503 0.08 14.44 13.73
N GLY A 504 -1.01 13.82 13.29
CA GLY A 504 -1.03 12.76 12.28
C GLY A 504 -0.55 13.19 10.89
N VAL A 505 -0.77 14.44 10.49
CA VAL A 505 -0.30 14.93 9.17
C VAL A 505 1.23 14.95 9.10
N ILE A 506 1.90 15.35 10.18
CA ILE A 506 3.37 15.37 10.28
C ILE A 506 3.91 13.93 10.41
N ALA A 507 3.32 13.13 11.31
CA ALA A 507 3.69 11.73 11.50
C ALA A 507 3.52 10.92 10.20
N GLY A 508 2.42 11.18 9.48
CA GLY A 508 2.14 10.62 8.17
C GLY A 508 3.14 11.05 7.11
N ALA A 509 3.51 12.33 7.03
CA ALA A 509 4.53 12.79 6.08
C ALA A 509 5.88 12.08 6.29
N ILE A 510 6.29 11.88 7.55
CA ILE A 510 7.50 11.14 7.93
C ILE A 510 7.38 9.65 7.55
N GLN A 511 6.34 8.95 8.03
CA GLN A 511 6.11 7.52 7.77
C GLN A 511 6.03 7.22 6.26
N TYR A 512 5.48 8.15 5.49
CA TYR A 512 5.29 7.99 4.06
C TYR A 512 6.50 8.48 3.23
N ARG A 513 7.53 9.03 3.87
CA ARG A 513 8.70 9.62 3.21
C ARG A 513 8.30 10.64 2.12
N HIS A 514 7.34 11.50 2.43
CA HIS A 514 6.96 12.60 1.55
C HIS A 514 7.89 13.80 1.77
N LEU A 515 8.42 14.39 0.69
CA LEU A 515 9.30 15.58 0.77
C LEU A 515 8.58 16.84 1.28
N SER A 516 7.25 16.82 1.43
CA SER A 516 6.47 17.91 2.00
C SER A 516 5.17 17.41 2.64
N VAL A 517 4.71 18.13 3.66
CA VAL A 517 3.42 17.91 4.35
C VAL A 517 2.25 18.02 3.36
N GLN A 518 2.31 18.98 2.42
CA GLN A 518 1.33 19.16 1.34
C GLN A 518 1.16 17.93 0.44
N MET A 519 2.20 17.12 0.23
CA MET A 519 2.08 15.87 -0.52
C MET A 519 1.34 14.78 0.26
N PHE A 520 1.46 14.74 1.59
CA PHE A 520 0.69 13.83 2.44
C PHE A 520 -0.77 14.27 2.53
N GLU A 521 -1.04 15.58 2.61
CA GLU A 521 -2.39 16.13 2.52
C GLU A 521 -3.10 15.73 1.22
N GLY A 522 -2.41 15.73 0.07
CA GLY A 522 -2.98 15.20 -1.19
C GLY A 522 -3.30 13.70 -1.18
N TYR A 523 -2.64 12.90 -0.33
CA TYR A 523 -2.98 11.49 -0.08
C TYR A 523 -4.19 11.33 0.84
N ALA A 524 -4.37 12.25 1.77
CA ALA A 524 -5.47 12.24 2.72
C ALA A 524 -6.77 12.83 2.11
N GLY A 525 -6.63 13.84 1.23
CA GLY A 525 -7.66 14.48 0.39
C GLY A 525 -7.52 16.02 0.40
N THR A 526 -7.99 16.73 -0.64
CA THR A 526 -7.97 18.21 -0.69
C THR A 526 -9.39 18.79 -0.56
N SER A 527 -9.52 20.11 -0.38
CA SER A 527 -10.76 20.82 -0.03
C SER A 527 -11.98 20.56 -0.93
N ASP A 528 -11.80 20.25 -2.21
CA ASP A 528 -12.92 19.94 -3.12
C ASP A 528 -13.46 18.51 -2.93
N SER A 529 -12.69 17.60 -2.30
CA SER A 529 -13.10 16.23 -1.97
C SER A 529 -13.84 16.15 -0.63
N GLY A 530 -14.10 17.29 0.01
CA GLY A 530 -14.64 17.35 1.36
C GLY A 530 -13.69 16.84 2.44
N PHE A 531 -12.45 16.42 2.16
CA PHE A 531 -11.59 15.76 3.16
C PHE A 531 -11.18 16.65 4.33
N ARG A 532 -10.71 17.89 4.08
CA ARG A 532 -10.44 18.82 5.19
C ARG A 532 -11.72 19.06 6.00
N ALA A 533 -12.86 19.19 5.33
CA ALA A 533 -14.16 19.32 6.01
C ALA A 533 -14.59 18.04 6.76
N GLU A 534 -14.31 16.84 6.25
CA GLU A 534 -14.57 15.54 6.88
C GLU A 534 -13.67 15.34 8.10
N VAL A 535 -12.37 15.63 7.99
CA VAL A 535 -11.43 15.57 9.11
C VAL A 535 -11.75 16.64 10.14
N GLU A 536 -12.05 17.86 9.72
CA GLU A 536 -12.48 18.91 10.64
C GLU A 536 -13.81 18.57 11.31
N SER A 537 -14.75 17.94 10.59
CA SER A 537 -16.02 17.47 11.14
C SER A 537 -15.81 16.36 12.17
N GLU A 538 -14.98 15.35 11.87
CA GLU A 538 -14.66 14.25 12.78
C GLU A 538 -13.83 14.71 13.98
N GLN A 539 -12.85 15.58 13.78
CA GLN A 539 -12.10 16.22 14.86
C GLN A 539 -13.02 17.10 15.71
N ALA A 540 -13.98 17.78 15.12
CA ALA A 540 -15.01 18.51 15.86
C ALA A 540 -15.87 17.55 16.68
N LEU A 541 -16.34 16.42 16.11
CA LEU A 541 -17.13 15.42 16.83
C LEU A 541 -16.36 14.84 18.02
N SER A 542 -15.14 14.33 17.80
CA SER A 542 -14.29 13.79 18.87
C SER A 542 -13.96 14.84 19.94
N ARG A 543 -13.72 16.10 19.53
CA ARG A 543 -13.55 17.22 20.47
C ARG A 543 -14.84 17.48 21.24
N GLY A 544 -16.00 17.41 20.59
CA GLY A 544 -17.31 17.57 21.22
C GLY A 544 -17.57 16.53 22.29
N GLU A 545 -17.27 15.26 22.01
CA GLU A 545 -17.39 14.17 22.98
C GLU A 545 -16.48 14.41 24.18
N HIS A 546 -15.23 14.79 23.96
CA HIS A 546 -14.32 15.19 25.04
C HIS A 546 -14.83 16.41 25.84
N LEU A 547 -15.42 17.41 25.17
CA LEU A 547 -15.99 18.58 25.85
C LEU A 547 -17.18 18.19 26.73
N LEU A 548 -18.03 17.25 26.29
CA LEU A 548 -19.11 16.72 27.12
C LEU A 548 -18.57 16.00 28.36
N THR A 549 -17.51 15.20 28.22
CA THR A 549 -16.82 14.61 29.37
C THR A 549 -16.19 15.67 30.29
N MET A 550 -15.63 16.74 29.72
CA MET A 550 -15.04 17.83 30.50
C MET A 550 -16.07 18.68 31.25
N ILE A 551 -17.27 18.86 30.71
CA ILE A 551 -18.38 19.52 31.41
C ILE A 551 -18.68 18.77 32.71
N ASP A 552 -18.88 17.46 32.60
CA ASP A 552 -19.17 16.60 33.75
C ASP A 552 -18.02 16.60 34.76
N ALA A 553 -16.78 16.45 34.28
CA ALA A 553 -15.61 16.42 35.15
C ALA A 553 -15.34 17.74 35.88
N HIS A 554 -15.53 18.90 35.24
CA HIS A 554 -15.22 20.19 35.85
C HIS A 554 -16.23 20.60 36.95
N GLU A 555 -17.46 20.11 36.90
CA GLU A 555 -18.43 20.33 37.98
C GLU A 555 -17.97 19.70 39.31
N HIS A 556 -17.08 18.71 39.23
CA HIS A 556 -16.54 17.98 40.37
C HIS A 556 -15.05 18.25 40.64
N THR A 557 -14.35 18.96 39.76
CA THR A 557 -12.89 19.18 39.87
C THR A 557 -12.49 20.58 39.42
N THR A 558 -11.60 21.23 40.15
CA THR A 558 -11.12 22.57 39.82
C THR A 558 -10.10 22.53 38.67
N LEU A 559 -10.35 23.29 37.60
CA LEU A 559 -9.35 23.55 36.56
C LEU A 559 -8.30 24.54 37.08
N ILE A 560 -7.06 24.36 36.67
CA ILE A 560 -5.91 25.12 37.18
C ILE A 560 -5.10 25.72 36.03
N GLY A 561 -4.37 26.81 36.28
CA GLY A 561 -3.50 27.46 35.30
C GLY A 561 -4.05 28.77 34.72
N PRO A 562 -3.29 29.44 33.83
CA PRO A 562 -3.55 30.81 33.41
C PRO A 562 -4.93 31.05 32.77
N ALA A 563 -5.49 30.03 32.11
CA ALA A 563 -6.79 30.11 31.44
C ALA A 563 -7.90 29.29 32.14
N ALA A 564 -7.67 28.84 33.38
CA ALA A 564 -8.63 27.99 34.10
C ALA A 564 -10.02 28.63 34.25
N GLU A 565 -10.07 29.87 34.71
CA GLU A 565 -11.33 30.58 34.91
C GLU A 565 -12.04 30.84 33.56
N GLU A 566 -11.29 31.08 32.50
CA GLU A 566 -11.86 31.20 31.14
C GLU A 566 -12.41 29.85 30.65
N ALA A 567 -11.71 28.74 30.90
CA ALA A 567 -12.18 27.40 30.57
C ALA A 567 -13.52 27.11 31.24
N ARG A 568 -13.62 27.40 32.55
CA ARG A 568 -14.85 27.23 33.33
C ARG A 568 -16.01 27.99 32.72
N ARG A 569 -15.86 29.30 32.50
CA ARG A 569 -16.92 30.14 31.92
C ARG A 569 -17.40 29.63 30.56
N ARG A 570 -16.48 29.18 29.70
CA ARG A 570 -16.82 28.64 28.37
C ARG A 570 -17.46 27.25 28.44
N LEU A 571 -17.02 26.39 29.36
CA LEU A 571 -17.65 25.09 29.60
C LEU A 571 -19.07 25.26 30.17
N ASP A 572 -19.27 26.13 31.16
CA ASP A 572 -20.58 26.44 31.74
C ASP A 572 -21.55 26.98 30.66
N GLY A 573 -21.06 27.92 29.83
CA GLY A 573 -21.82 28.47 28.71
C GLY A 573 -22.18 27.42 27.65
N PHE A 574 -21.28 26.47 27.38
CA PHE A 574 -21.51 25.36 26.46
C PHE A 574 -22.48 24.32 27.07
N ALA A 575 -22.33 24.01 28.37
CA ALA A 575 -23.18 23.09 29.12
C ALA A 575 -24.63 23.58 29.17
N GLY A 576 -24.86 24.87 29.45
CA GLY A 576 -26.21 25.46 29.45
C GLY A 576 -26.94 25.29 28.11
N ARG A 577 -26.20 25.33 27.00
CA ARG A 577 -26.75 25.14 25.64
C ARG A 577 -26.89 23.67 25.24
N ALA A 578 -26.00 22.81 25.74
CA ALA A 578 -26.07 21.36 25.54
C ALA A 578 -27.21 20.71 26.37
N ARG A 579 -27.52 21.25 27.57
CA ARG A 579 -28.50 20.70 28.52
C ARG A 579 -29.94 21.17 28.32
N PHE A 580 -30.20 22.24 27.55
CA PHE A 580 -31.54 22.85 27.37
C PHE A 580 -32.60 21.94 26.69
N THR A 581 -32.31 20.65 26.47
CA THR A 581 -33.29 19.69 25.95
C THR A 581 -33.50 18.44 26.80
N GLY A 582 -33.00 18.40 28.04
CA GLY A 582 -33.38 17.35 29.00
C GLY A 582 -33.01 15.90 28.62
N THR A 583 -32.07 15.71 27.68
CA THR A 583 -31.59 14.39 27.25
C THR A 583 -30.08 14.44 27.09
N VAL A 584 -29.37 13.40 27.57
CA VAL A 584 -27.95 13.18 27.27
C VAL A 584 -27.80 13.12 25.74
N MET A 585 -27.01 14.02 25.15
CA MET A 585 -26.83 14.09 23.70
C MET A 585 -25.98 12.91 23.21
N THR A 586 -26.63 11.88 22.67
CA THR A 586 -25.97 10.73 22.00
C THR A 586 -25.92 10.86 20.48
N ASP A 587 -26.56 11.88 19.90
CA ASP A 587 -26.59 12.14 18.45
C ASP A 587 -25.40 13.02 18.00
N SER A 588 -24.49 12.41 17.24
CA SER A 588 -23.30 13.03 16.66
C SER A 588 -23.63 14.16 15.68
N HIS A 589 -24.68 14.07 14.88
CA HIS A 589 -25.07 15.16 13.96
C HIS A 589 -25.53 16.41 14.69
N ARG A 590 -26.17 16.23 15.86
CA ARG A 590 -26.66 17.33 16.69
C ARG A 590 -25.52 17.99 17.45
N LEU A 591 -24.55 17.22 17.92
CA LEU A 591 -23.30 17.71 18.52
C LEU A 591 -22.47 18.53 17.52
N ALA A 592 -22.30 18.03 16.29
CA ALA A 592 -21.61 18.77 15.23
C ALA A 592 -22.27 20.13 14.93
N ARG A 593 -23.61 20.18 14.93
CA ARG A 593 -24.37 21.42 14.70
C ARG A 593 -24.19 22.42 15.86
N LEU A 594 -24.17 21.94 17.09
CA LEU A 594 -23.92 22.77 18.28
C LEU A 594 -22.51 23.37 18.23
N LEU A 595 -21.48 22.55 17.96
CA LEU A 595 -20.10 23.03 17.82
C LEU A 595 -19.94 24.03 16.68
N ARG A 596 -20.69 23.90 15.58
CA ARG A 596 -20.61 24.85 14.46
C ARG A 596 -21.14 26.24 14.84
N ARG A 597 -22.13 26.30 15.73
CA ARG A 597 -22.81 27.55 16.13
C ARG A 597 -22.17 28.17 17.38
N ASP A 598 -21.76 27.34 18.33
CA ASP A 598 -21.44 27.70 19.71
C ASP A 598 -20.11 27.06 20.17
N ASP A 599 -19.07 27.05 19.33
CA ASP A 599 -17.75 26.48 19.67
C ASP A 599 -17.13 27.18 20.91
N PRO A 600 -16.86 26.47 22.02
CA PRO A 600 -16.20 27.07 23.18
C PRO A 600 -14.72 27.38 22.93
N ALA A 601 -14.16 26.98 21.77
CA ALA A 601 -12.75 27.12 21.41
C ALA A 601 -11.82 26.53 22.49
N ILE A 602 -12.24 25.44 23.10
CA ILE A 602 -11.46 24.63 24.05
C ILE A 602 -10.97 23.38 23.30
N TYR A 603 -9.67 23.13 23.40
CA TYR A 603 -8.97 22.05 22.70
C TYR A 603 -8.27 21.17 23.73
N PRO A 604 -8.88 20.04 24.13
CA PRO A 604 -8.29 19.12 25.10
C PRO A 604 -7.03 18.46 24.53
N GLY A 605 -5.99 18.32 25.34
CA GLY A 605 -4.74 17.65 24.98
C GLY A 605 -4.17 16.87 26.17
N THR A 606 -3.13 16.07 25.95
CA THR A 606 -2.54 15.21 26.99
C THR A 606 -1.89 16.02 28.12
N PHE A 607 -1.05 17.00 27.79
CA PHE A 607 -0.28 17.78 28.77
C PHE A 607 -0.94 19.12 29.15
N ALA A 608 -1.90 19.59 28.36
CA ALA A 608 -2.61 20.83 28.60
C ALA A 608 -3.94 20.85 27.84
N THR A 609 -4.94 21.51 28.41
CA THR A 609 -6.15 21.92 27.71
C THR A 609 -5.96 23.35 27.21
N CYS A 610 -6.03 23.56 25.89
CA CYS A 610 -5.89 24.89 25.29
C CYS A 610 -7.24 25.60 25.21
N VAL A 611 -7.40 26.67 25.99
CA VAL A 611 -8.52 27.60 25.92
C VAL A 611 -8.12 28.68 24.93
N PHE A 612 -8.42 28.46 23.65
CA PHE A 612 -7.82 29.24 22.59
C PHE A 612 -8.29 30.69 22.63
N ASN A 613 -7.32 31.59 22.75
CA ASN A 613 -7.42 33.00 22.45
C ASN A 613 -6.23 33.36 21.54
N HIS A 614 -6.53 33.83 20.33
CA HIS A 614 -5.53 34.12 19.31
C HIS A 614 -4.49 35.16 19.80
N ASP A 615 -4.91 36.17 20.55
CA ASP A 615 -4.03 37.28 20.98
C ASP A 615 -3.01 36.84 22.04
N LYS A 616 -3.27 35.71 22.69
CA LYS A 616 -2.43 35.11 23.74
C LYS A 616 -1.69 33.85 23.25
N ALA A 617 -1.98 33.39 22.04
CA ALA A 617 -1.47 32.12 21.54
C ALA A 617 0.01 32.24 21.11
N LEU A 618 0.87 31.42 21.71
CA LEU A 618 2.27 31.29 21.27
C LEU A 618 2.42 30.46 19.98
N CYS A 619 1.42 29.61 19.66
CA CYS A 619 1.37 28.87 18.41
C CYS A 619 0.90 29.80 17.28
N ARG A 620 1.86 30.34 16.51
CA ARG A 620 1.60 31.33 15.45
C ARG A 620 0.60 30.80 14.42
N SER A 621 -0.50 31.53 14.21
CA SER A 621 -1.47 31.23 13.15
C SER A 621 -0.86 31.56 11.78
N HIS A 622 -0.60 30.54 10.96
CA HIS A 622 -0.33 30.76 9.54
C HIS A 622 -1.60 31.42 8.95
N ARG A 623 -1.45 32.58 8.29
CA ARG A 623 -2.55 33.27 7.60
C ARG A 623 -3.09 32.37 6.47
N ASP A 624 -3.98 31.45 6.80
CA ASP A 624 -4.77 30.67 5.84
C ASP A 624 -6.06 31.46 5.56
N THR A 625 -6.45 31.52 4.28
CA THR A 625 -7.45 32.43 3.68
C THR A 625 -8.92 32.11 4.03
N THR A 626 -9.19 31.54 5.20
CA THR A 626 -10.55 31.24 5.68
C THR A 626 -10.78 31.79 7.08
N THR A 627 -11.33 33.01 7.11
CA THR A 627 -12.15 33.76 8.10
C THR A 627 -12.30 33.38 9.60
N THR A 628 -11.60 32.41 10.21
CA THR A 628 -11.59 32.24 11.68
C THR A 628 -10.27 31.66 12.21
N PRO A 629 -9.54 32.36 13.12
CA PRO A 629 -8.29 31.86 13.67
C PRO A 629 -8.49 30.59 14.52
N ARG A 630 -7.58 29.62 14.42
CA ARG A 630 -7.57 28.34 15.18
C ARG A 630 -6.16 28.04 15.73
N PRO A 631 -6.01 27.26 16.82
CA PRO A 631 -4.69 26.90 17.34
C PRO A 631 -3.97 25.90 16.44
N VAL A 632 -2.67 26.12 16.23
CA VAL A 632 -1.77 25.11 15.66
C VAL A 632 -1.23 24.24 16.79
N LEU A 633 -1.94 23.16 17.13
CA LEU A 633 -1.61 22.32 18.30
C LEU A 633 -0.21 21.68 18.23
N GLY A 634 0.33 21.46 17.03
CA GLY A 634 1.69 20.94 16.84
C GLY A 634 2.80 21.90 17.28
N ASP A 635 2.53 23.21 17.25
CA ASP A 635 3.46 24.27 17.67
C ASP A 635 3.16 24.76 19.09
N CYS A 636 2.32 24.03 19.83
CA CYS A 636 1.90 24.42 21.16
C CYS A 636 3.08 24.41 22.14
N ARG A 637 3.16 25.46 22.97
CA ARG A 637 4.13 25.59 24.07
C ARG A 637 3.39 25.55 25.42
N PRO A 638 2.97 24.37 25.89
CA PRO A 638 2.05 24.26 27.03
C PRO A 638 2.64 24.78 28.35
N LEU A 639 3.97 24.77 28.52
CA LEU A 639 4.60 25.24 29.76
C LEU A 639 4.75 26.78 29.83
N GLU A 640 4.53 27.48 28.71
CA GLU A 640 4.74 28.94 28.58
C GLU A 640 3.47 29.69 28.16
N CYS A 641 2.50 29.00 27.55
CA CYS A 641 1.36 29.63 26.89
C CYS A 641 0.27 30.04 27.89
N ALA A 642 -0.19 31.29 27.80
CA ALA A 642 -1.26 31.82 28.65
C ALA A 642 -2.66 31.25 28.34
N ASN A 643 -2.82 30.45 27.28
CA ASN A 643 -4.08 29.78 26.93
C ASN A 643 -4.28 28.45 27.67
N VAL A 644 -3.41 28.11 28.63
CA VAL A 644 -3.40 26.78 29.25
C VAL A 644 -4.33 26.71 30.45
N ALA A 645 -5.19 25.70 30.43
CA ALA A 645 -5.90 25.18 31.58
C ALA A 645 -5.51 23.71 31.80
N LEU A 646 -5.43 23.28 33.05
CA LEU A 646 -5.01 21.95 33.47
C LEU A 646 -6.18 21.27 34.15
N THR A 647 -6.53 20.09 33.64
CA THR A 647 -7.38 19.11 34.33
C THR A 647 -6.54 18.25 35.27
N ALA A 648 -7.18 17.50 36.17
CA ALA A 648 -6.51 16.49 36.98
C ALA A 648 -5.71 15.48 36.12
N THR A 649 -6.27 15.08 34.98
CA THR A 649 -5.60 14.20 34.01
C THR A 649 -4.36 14.85 33.40
N ASN A 650 -4.41 16.14 33.07
CA ASN A 650 -3.23 16.86 32.56
C ASN A 650 -2.12 16.92 33.60
N THR A 651 -2.46 17.24 34.85
CA THR A 651 -1.52 17.27 35.96
C THR A 651 -0.89 15.89 36.19
N SER A 652 -1.70 14.83 36.16
CA SER A 652 -1.21 13.45 36.28
C SER A 652 -0.26 13.07 35.14
N ALA A 653 -0.58 13.46 33.90
CA ALA A 653 0.28 13.22 32.74
C ALA A 653 1.62 13.97 32.83
N LEU A 654 1.61 15.21 33.32
CA LEU A 654 2.85 15.99 33.56
C LEU A 654 3.71 15.37 34.67
N ARG A 655 3.09 14.86 35.75
CA ARG A 655 3.81 14.12 36.82
C ARG A 655 4.41 12.82 36.31
N THR A 656 3.64 12.06 35.53
CA THR A 656 4.12 10.81 34.90
C THR A 656 5.31 11.08 33.96
N GLU A 657 5.27 12.18 33.20
CA GLU A 657 6.40 12.60 32.35
C GLU A 657 7.63 12.98 33.20
N LEU A 658 7.47 13.64 34.34
CA LEU A 658 8.58 13.89 35.27
C LEU A 658 9.21 12.59 35.76
N ASP A 659 8.39 11.65 36.23
CA ASP A 659 8.86 10.34 36.69
C ASP A 659 9.62 9.58 35.60
N HIS A 660 9.14 9.63 34.35
CA HIS A 660 9.83 9.06 33.19
C HIS A 660 11.19 9.73 32.97
N VAL A 661 11.22 11.07 32.94
CA VAL A 661 12.48 11.81 32.70
C VAL A 661 13.49 11.57 33.82
N ASP A 662 13.06 11.52 35.07
CA ASP A 662 13.93 11.19 36.21
C ASP A 662 14.46 9.76 36.12
N HIS A 663 13.63 8.80 35.70
CA HIS A 663 14.05 7.42 35.45
C HIS A 663 15.09 7.33 34.33
N GLU A 664 14.90 8.02 33.20
CA GLU A 664 15.87 8.08 32.11
C GLU A 664 17.19 8.73 32.55
N LEU A 665 17.14 9.79 33.34
CA LEU A 665 18.32 10.46 33.88
C LEU A 665 19.10 9.58 34.87
N ALA A 666 18.43 8.68 35.59
CA ALA A 666 19.03 7.74 36.53
C ALA A 666 19.57 6.45 35.86
N ALA A 667 19.15 6.16 34.63
CA ALA A 667 19.51 4.93 33.91
C ALA A 667 21.03 4.80 33.68
N ARG A 668 21.53 3.55 33.74
CA ARG A 668 22.94 3.22 33.46
C ARG A 668 23.07 2.26 32.26
N PRO A 669 24.04 2.48 31.36
CA PRO A 669 25.05 3.57 31.37
C PRO A 669 24.42 4.95 31.13
N SER A 670 25.09 6.00 31.62
CA SER A 670 24.56 7.37 31.54
C SER A 670 24.33 7.80 30.10
N LEU A 671 23.24 8.52 29.87
CA LEU A 671 22.91 9.10 28.57
C LEU A 671 24.02 10.04 28.06
N PRO A 672 24.15 10.22 26.73
CA PRO A 672 25.11 11.18 26.17
C PRO A 672 24.92 12.61 26.74
N PRO A 673 25.99 13.40 26.96
CA PRO A 673 25.90 14.68 27.70
C PRO A 673 24.85 15.67 27.18
N LEU A 674 24.70 15.77 25.85
CA LEU A 674 23.67 16.63 25.24
C LEU A 674 22.25 16.17 25.55
N LEU A 675 22.03 14.86 25.62
CA LEU A 675 20.73 14.27 25.92
C LEU A 675 20.40 14.41 27.40
N THR A 676 21.39 14.20 28.29
CA THR A 676 21.27 14.51 29.72
C THR A 676 20.93 15.97 29.97
N HIS A 677 21.62 16.91 29.30
CA HIS A 677 21.33 18.34 29.45
C HIS A 677 19.91 18.69 28.99
N ARG A 678 19.44 18.15 27.86
CA ARG A 678 18.08 18.36 27.35
C ARG A 678 17.02 17.80 28.29
N LEU A 679 17.22 16.58 28.81
CA LEU A 679 16.30 15.96 29.75
C LEU A 679 16.23 16.73 31.07
N ARG A 680 17.37 17.17 31.63
CA ARG A 680 17.39 18.05 32.82
C ARG A 680 16.65 19.36 32.57
N SER A 681 16.91 20.03 31.45
CA SER A 681 16.20 21.27 31.11
C SER A 681 14.69 21.06 30.97
N ARG A 682 14.26 19.94 30.38
CA ARG A 682 12.84 19.60 30.25
C ARG A 682 12.18 19.31 31.60
N ARG A 683 12.85 18.50 32.43
CA ARG A 683 12.44 18.21 33.81
C ARG A 683 12.25 19.50 34.59
N ASP A 684 13.25 20.38 34.59
CA ASP A 684 13.22 21.64 35.33
C ASP A 684 12.09 22.55 34.85
N GLN A 685 11.83 22.60 33.54
CA GLN A 685 10.70 23.34 32.97
C GLN A 685 9.34 22.78 33.40
N ILE A 686 9.16 21.46 33.40
CA ILE A 686 7.90 20.84 33.83
C ILE A 686 7.69 21.05 35.33
N GLN A 687 8.73 20.83 36.14
CA GLN A 687 8.67 21.05 37.59
C GLN A 687 8.31 22.49 37.91
N GLN A 688 9.03 23.46 37.34
CA GLN A 688 8.75 24.89 37.56
C GLN A 688 7.33 25.27 37.14
N PHE A 689 6.81 24.67 36.07
CA PHE A 689 5.45 24.90 35.62
C PHE A 689 4.41 24.33 36.60
N LEU A 690 4.62 23.11 37.11
CA LEU A 690 3.76 22.51 38.12
C LEU A 690 3.80 23.32 39.42
N ASP A 691 4.98 23.68 39.94
CA ASP A 691 5.14 24.45 41.17
C ASP A 691 4.42 25.80 41.10
N ARG A 692 4.46 26.46 39.95
CA ARG A 692 3.80 27.75 39.73
C ARG A 692 2.27 27.68 39.78
N HIS A 693 1.70 26.54 39.38
CA HIS A 693 0.27 26.42 39.16
C HIS A 693 -0.43 25.47 40.13
N LEU A 694 0.30 24.57 40.79
CA LEU A 694 -0.18 23.58 41.75
C LEU A 694 0.61 23.72 43.06
N PRO A 695 0.48 24.85 43.79
CA PRO A 695 1.12 24.97 45.10
C PRO A 695 0.59 23.86 46.02
N GLU A 696 1.48 23.20 46.76
CA GLU A 696 1.06 22.17 47.72
C GLU A 696 0.03 22.73 48.70
N PRO A 697 -0.99 21.94 49.09
CA PRO A 697 -1.92 22.37 50.11
C PRO A 697 -1.15 22.57 51.42
N SER A 698 -1.10 23.82 51.89
CA SER A 698 -0.56 24.21 53.19
C SER A 698 -1.35 23.63 54.35
#